data_AF-A0A1F9VD90-F1
#
_entry.id   AF-A0A1F9VD90-F1
#
_cell.length_a   1.000
_cell.length_b   1.000
_cell.length_c   1.000
_cell.angle_alpha   90.00
_cell.angle_beta   90.00
_cell.angle_gamma   90.00
#
_symmetry.space_group_name_H-M   'P 1'
#
loop_
_entity.id
_entity.type
_entity.pdbx_description
1 polymer ?
#
loop_
_entity_poly.entity_id
_entity_poly.type
_entity_poly.pdbx_seq_one_letter_code
_entity_poly.pdbx_strand_id
1 'polypeptide(L)'
;MPEPVSTEEFRPRLSPAAAKLLTGAALLTACAAVFIGGYGSRPWTGLSYAVVPPFWQMTPAAFWGHLWRLAAVFWFAWILTAAGRRVLAALRFDCLNPWEEFSLNFGLGAGLGAALFFLLGILHLLYPALLAGILAAASLPALAEARSFYKRWKPPSSAPFQARLSASGWGALIFFLAFFLQSPQAFIPETFYDALEYHLELPQLYLLHHAVVPTPENAFSGIPGITQMLSGWMLALDPWGVAAQLLHFSFALWIFCAFTGLAKRLGSGAAGPWAAAIFYCVPAVAIESVRTSVALEWALFQLLSAHALVAALEQDRPPPARRNALFLSGLFLGLAMSTKYPAWFAPAGFIWVWLAGRKRPDSLRLDFRELLKIFAAALAVLSPWLIKNIVFYHNPIYPFFHELWSPGSDIMPDWRYVNSAGRDLKWTFLTGAGWLDYLRHPWRMSINNQFASSALGPVLLAAGLLPALVRLPSKAAGLLWLFLGTWLPLSVVTTMPRFFIPAAALLCLLAGWILAEVRPPDLSRSLRVMTGLALAYTAVLFAPAKSLGENWAVFLGRQSFGDYLGESRIDGYPMPPFAGIDYINRAAPASAKVMIFGDARGFYLKRRHLMTTPGQPSFIEMWSNGAAGPGELKAQFDRAGVTYILVNQGEIDRLKTSFRFTFQGKANLDGFWKKYTLKEFELDDGLKAWVAVYRVLSEEEAAQPHPADDLFAAYASKTSRR
;
A
#
# COMPACT_ATOMS: atom_id res chain seq x y z
N MET A 1 45.69 19.08 25.46
CA MET A 1 44.82 18.34 24.52
C MET A 1 43.85 17.54 25.36
N PRO A 2 42.53 17.60 25.14
CA PRO A 2 41.62 16.68 25.83
C PRO A 2 41.79 15.29 25.21
N GLU A 3 41.83 14.26 26.07
CA GLU A 3 41.90 12.86 25.67
C GLU A 3 40.70 12.47 24.78
N PRO A 4 40.88 11.54 23.83
CA PRO A 4 39.77 11.01 23.05
C PRO A 4 38.83 10.23 24.00
N VAL A 5 37.59 10.70 24.12
CA VAL A 5 36.49 9.98 24.78
C VAL A 5 36.42 8.57 24.21
N SER A 6 36.55 7.56 25.07
CA SER A 6 36.62 6.16 24.68
C SER A 6 35.31 5.74 24.01
N THR A 7 35.40 5.11 22.84
CA THR A 7 34.28 4.54 22.08
C THR A 7 33.56 3.36 22.80
N GLU A 8 33.88 3.08 24.06
CA GLU A 8 33.28 1.98 24.82
C GLU A 8 31.91 2.31 25.44
N GLU A 9 31.60 3.60 25.67
CA GLU A 9 30.37 4.00 26.37
C GLU A 9 29.09 3.83 25.52
N PHE A 10 29.23 3.59 24.21
CA PHE A 10 28.11 3.52 23.27
C PHE A 10 27.64 2.10 22.90
N ARG A 11 28.22 1.04 23.50
CA ARG A 11 27.90 -0.34 23.12
C ARG A 11 26.82 -0.97 24.02
N PRO A 12 25.83 -1.69 23.44
CA PRO A 12 24.85 -2.40 24.23
C PRO A 12 25.53 -3.52 25.03
N ARG A 13 25.53 -3.39 26.36
CA ARG A 13 25.96 -4.47 27.27
C ARG A 13 24.78 -5.41 27.51
N LEU A 14 24.92 -6.66 27.07
CA LEU A 14 24.00 -7.73 27.46
C LEU A 14 24.09 -7.96 28.96
N SER A 15 22.95 -8.13 29.64
CA SER A 15 22.99 -8.66 31.01
C SER A 15 23.51 -10.11 30.97
N PRO A 16 24.22 -10.59 32.00
CA PRO A 16 24.69 -11.98 32.06
C PRO A 16 23.55 -13.02 31.91
N ALA A 17 22.35 -12.67 32.38
CA ALA A 17 21.13 -13.46 32.19
C ALA A 17 20.64 -13.45 30.73
N ALA A 18 20.65 -12.28 30.07
CA ALA A 18 20.31 -12.14 28.66
C ALA A 18 21.30 -12.87 27.75
N ALA A 19 22.61 -12.85 28.05
CA ALA A 19 23.62 -13.59 27.30
C ALA A 19 23.40 -15.11 27.33
N LYS A 20 22.88 -15.65 28.46
CA LYS A 20 22.49 -17.06 28.57
C LYS A 20 21.18 -17.37 27.84
N LEU A 21 20.17 -16.48 27.92
CA LEU A 21 18.89 -16.58 27.18
C LEU A 21 19.04 -16.43 25.66
N LEU A 22 20.01 -15.63 25.22
CA LEU A 22 20.36 -15.40 23.82
C LEU A 22 21.35 -16.43 23.26
N THR A 23 21.68 -17.50 24.02
CA THR A 23 22.39 -18.62 23.41
C THR A 23 21.58 -19.08 22.20
N GLY A 24 22.20 -19.07 21.01
CA GLY A 24 21.49 -19.19 19.74
C GLY A 24 20.53 -20.37 19.67
N ALA A 25 20.79 -21.43 20.46
CA ALA A 25 19.92 -22.58 20.67
C ALA A 25 18.51 -22.22 21.18
N ALA A 26 18.31 -21.36 22.18
CA ALA A 26 16.98 -21.07 22.73
C ALA A 26 16.09 -20.27 21.75
N LEU A 27 16.69 -19.32 21.02
CA LEU A 27 16.03 -18.59 19.94
C LEU A 27 15.76 -19.48 18.72
N LEU A 28 16.70 -20.38 18.38
CA LEU A 28 16.53 -21.42 17.36
C LEU A 28 15.38 -22.35 17.71
N THR A 29 15.31 -22.84 18.96
CA THR A 29 14.23 -23.72 19.43
C THR A 29 12.89 -23.00 19.47
N ALA A 30 12.83 -21.74 19.92
CA ALA A 30 11.60 -20.97 19.93
C ALA A 30 11.08 -20.71 18.51
N CYS A 31 11.95 -20.30 17.58
CA CYS A 31 11.53 -20.04 16.20
C CYS A 31 11.24 -21.32 15.42
N ALA A 32 12.00 -22.39 15.63
CA ALA A 32 11.74 -23.70 15.03
C ALA A 32 10.47 -24.36 15.59
N ALA A 33 10.20 -24.24 16.89
CA ALA A 33 8.95 -24.74 17.49
C ALA A 33 7.74 -23.95 17.00
N VAL A 34 7.86 -22.63 16.82
CA VAL A 34 6.82 -21.80 16.20
C VAL A 34 6.63 -22.13 14.72
N PHE A 35 7.71 -22.43 13.99
CA PHE A 35 7.70 -22.88 12.60
C PHE A 35 6.99 -24.24 12.44
N ILE A 36 7.40 -25.24 13.22
CA ILE A 36 6.84 -26.60 13.19
C ILE A 36 5.39 -26.59 13.69
N GLY A 37 5.10 -25.88 14.78
CA GLY A 37 3.78 -25.84 15.41
C GLY A 37 2.73 -25.01 14.67
N GLY A 38 3.13 -23.96 13.95
CA GLY A 38 2.20 -23.10 13.19
C GLY A 38 1.97 -23.54 11.74
N TYR A 39 2.95 -24.20 11.12
CA TYR A 39 2.96 -24.40 9.66
C TYR A 39 3.35 -25.82 9.21
N GLY A 40 3.77 -26.71 10.12
CA GLY A 40 4.17 -28.09 9.81
C GLY A 40 3.04 -29.01 9.31
N SER A 41 1.78 -28.57 9.40
CA SER A 41 0.60 -29.29 8.92
C SER A 41 0.25 -29.03 7.45
N ARG A 42 0.96 -28.13 6.75
CA ARG A 42 0.69 -27.83 5.34
C ARG A 42 1.42 -28.83 4.43
N PRO A 43 0.74 -29.46 3.45
CA PRO A 43 1.38 -30.43 2.57
C PRO A 43 2.54 -29.80 1.79
N TRP A 44 3.72 -30.41 1.86
CA TRP A 44 4.93 -30.06 1.12
C TRP A 44 4.87 -30.46 -0.38
N THR A 45 3.67 -30.59 -0.93
CA THR A 45 3.47 -31.17 -2.26
C THR A 45 3.57 -30.09 -3.34
N GLY A 46 4.77 -29.84 -3.88
CA GLY A 46 4.90 -29.10 -5.14
C GLY A 46 6.09 -28.16 -5.32
N LEU A 47 7.30 -28.52 -4.88
CA LEU A 47 8.54 -27.80 -5.22
C LEU A 47 9.06 -28.13 -6.64
N SER A 48 8.16 -28.37 -7.61
CA SER A 48 8.51 -28.67 -9.01
C SER A 48 8.68 -27.42 -9.89
N TYR A 49 8.40 -26.22 -9.39
CA TYR A 49 8.56 -24.97 -10.14
C TYR A 49 9.88 -24.29 -9.78
N ALA A 50 10.61 -23.83 -10.80
CA ALA A 50 11.84 -23.09 -10.61
C ALA A 50 11.57 -21.81 -9.79
N VAL A 51 12.26 -21.68 -8.64
CA VAL A 51 12.20 -20.50 -7.76
C VAL A 51 12.74 -19.25 -8.46
N VAL A 52 13.58 -19.43 -9.47
CA VAL A 52 14.11 -18.37 -10.33
C VAL A 52 13.41 -18.45 -11.68
N PRO A 53 12.79 -17.36 -12.18
CA PRO A 53 12.17 -17.37 -13.50
C PRO A 53 13.21 -17.62 -14.58
N PRO A 54 12.89 -18.41 -15.61
CA PRO A 54 13.80 -18.66 -16.72
C PRO A 54 13.81 -17.46 -17.66
N PHE A 55 14.48 -16.36 -17.27
CA PHE A 55 14.51 -15.09 -18.02
C PHE A 55 14.94 -15.27 -19.50
N TRP A 56 15.76 -16.28 -19.79
CA TRP A 56 16.17 -16.64 -21.15
C TRP A 56 15.03 -17.16 -22.04
N GLN A 57 13.87 -17.45 -21.47
CA GLN A 57 12.65 -17.88 -22.17
C GLN A 57 11.65 -16.73 -22.40
N MET A 58 12.01 -15.49 -22.01
CA MET A 58 11.16 -14.32 -22.17
C MET A 58 11.03 -13.93 -23.65
N THR A 59 9.82 -13.62 -24.11
CA THR A 59 9.61 -13.14 -25.47
C THR A 59 10.21 -11.75 -25.66
N PRO A 60 10.68 -11.39 -26.87
CA PRO A 60 11.21 -10.05 -27.13
C PRO A 60 10.22 -8.92 -26.79
N ALA A 61 8.93 -9.12 -27.06
CA ALA A 61 7.88 -8.16 -26.74
C ALA A 61 7.74 -7.94 -25.23
N ALA A 62 7.75 -9.02 -24.43
CA ALA A 62 7.74 -8.90 -22.97
C ALA A 62 9.01 -8.22 -22.46
N PHE A 63 10.18 -8.58 -22.98
CA PHE A 63 11.44 -7.96 -22.57
C PHE A 63 11.44 -6.44 -22.77
N TRP A 64 11.12 -5.97 -23.99
CA TRP A 64 11.04 -4.52 -24.26
C TRP A 64 9.90 -3.86 -23.48
N GLY A 65 8.77 -4.55 -23.33
CA GLY A 65 7.64 -4.17 -22.49
C GLY A 65 8.01 -3.91 -21.03
N HIS A 66 8.84 -4.77 -20.45
CA HIS A 66 9.29 -4.62 -19.07
C HIS A 66 10.39 -3.57 -18.95
N LEU A 67 11.31 -3.53 -19.91
CA LEU A 67 12.42 -2.58 -19.92
C LEU A 67 11.95 -1.13 -19.99
N TRP A 68 10.96 -0.81 -20.85
CA TRP A 68 10.46 0.56 -20.93
C TRP A 68 9.75 0.98 -19.65
N ARG A 69 8.98 0.09 -19.01
CA ARG A 69 8.29 0.38 -17.74
C ARG A 69 9.28 0.64 -16.62
N LEU A 70 10.33 -0.19 -16.52
CA LEU A 70 11.44 0.06 -15.60
C LEU A 70 12.12 1.39 -15.87
N ALA A 71 12.37 1.73 -17.14
CA ALA A 71 12.97 3.00 -17.53
C ALA A 71 12.07 4.19 -17.14
N ALA A 72 10.75 4.08 -17.34
CA ALA A 72 9.78 5.11 -16.96
C ALA A 72 9.72 5.32 -15.44
N VAL A 73 9.71 4.24 -14.66
CA VAL A 73 9.74 4.31 -13.19
C VAL A 73 11.05 4.92 -12.69
N PHE A 74 12.19 4.48 -13.22
CA PHE A 74 13.49 5.04 -12.87
C PHE A 74 13.57 6.53 -13.23
N TRP A 75 13.12 6.90 -14.43
CA TRP A 75 13.07 8.28 -14.90
C TRP A 75 12.22 9.17 -13.99
N PHE A 76 11.01 8.72 -13.64
CA PHE A 76 10.14 9.46 -12.75
C PHE A 76 10.71 9.57 -11.34
N ALA A 77 11.19 8.46 -10.77
CA ALA A 77 11.80 8.47 -9.44
C ALA A 77 13.04 9.37 -9.36
N TRP A 78 13.80 9.47 -10.47
CA TRP A 78 14.92 10.41 -10.60
C TRP A 78 14.45 11.86 -10.62
N ILE A 79 13.39 12.19 -11.37
CA ILE A 79 12.77 13.53 -11.37
C ILE A 79 12.32 13.90 -9.95
N LEU A 80 11.64 12.98 -9.24
CA LEU A 80 11.21 13.21 -7.86
C LEU A 80 12.42 13.50 -6.96
N THR A 81 13.46 12.67 -7.03
CA THR A 81 14.69 12.85 -6.25
C THR A 81 15.35 14.21 -6.54
N ALA A 82 15.42 14.63 -7.80
CA ALA A 82 15.97 15.93 -8.19
C ALA A 82 15.13 17.11 -7.65
N ALA A 83 13.79 17.00 -7.73
CA ALA A 83 12.89 18.01 -7.18
C ALA A 83 13.02 18.13 -5.65
N GLY A 84 13.00 17.00 -4.95
CA GLY A 84 13.14 16.99 -3.49
C GLY A 84 14.50 17.46 -3.01
N ARG A 85 15.57 17.25 -3.79
CA ARG A 85 16.90 17.81 -3.48
C ARG A 85 16.91 19.33 -3.42
N ARG A 86 16.17 20.00 -4.32
CA ARG A 86 16.05 21.46 -4.30
C ARG A 86 15.35 21.95 -3.03
N VAL A 87 14.31 21.23 -2.61
CA VAL A 87 13.62 21.52 -1.35
C VAL A 87 14.51 21.25 -0.15
N LEU A 88 15.23 20.12 -0.12
CA LEU A 88 16.13 19.79 0.99
C LEU A 88 17.28 20.81 1.11
N ALA A 89 17.83 21.25 -0.02
CA ALA A 89 18.84 22.31 -0.07
C ALA A 89 18.28 23.67 0.42
N ALA A 90 17.04 24.02 0.05
CA ALA A 90 16.37 25.23 0.55
C ALA A 90 16.13 25.17 2.07
N LEU A 91 15.83 23.98 2.59
CA LEU A 91 15.70 23.73 4.03
C LEU A 91 17.05 23.66 4.76
N ARG A 92 18.19 23.73 4.04
CA ARG A 92 19.55 23.66 4.60
C ARG A 92 19.70 22.50 5.59
N PHE A 93 19.17 21.33 5.21
CA PHE A 93 19.26 20.14 6.05
C PHE A 93 20.59 19.42 5.80
N ASP A 94 21.40 19.27 6.85
CA ASP A 94 22.70 18.64 6.77
C ASP A 94 22.58 17.11 6.81
N CYS A 95 22.72 16.47 5.64
CA CYS A 95 22.82 15.03 5.50
C CYS A 95 24.22 14.54 5.90
N LEU A 96 24.31 13.50 6.73
CA LEU A 96 25.60 12.92 7.13
C LEU A 96 26.13 11.90 6.13
N ASN A 97 25.27 11.37 5.26
CA ASN A 97 25.65 10.34 4.31
C ASN A 97 24.75 10.32 3.05
N PRO A 98 25.20 9.69 1.95
CA PRO A 98 24.43 9.68 0.69
C PRO A 98 23.09 8.93 0.76
N TRP A 99 22.95 7.91 1.61
CA TRP A 99 21.71 7.12 1.73
C TRP A 99 20.59 7.93 2.38
N GLU A 100 20.96 8.74 3.37
CA GLU A 100 20.10 9.75 3.96
C GLU A 100 19.70 10.82 2.93
N GLU A 101 20.67 11.40 2.20
CA GLU A 101 20.38 12.41 1.18
C GLU A 101 19.40 11.86 0.13
N PHE A 102 19.65 10.65 -0.38
CA PHE A 102 18.84 10.04 -1.42
C PHE A 102 17.40 9.75 -0.96
N SER A 103 17.23 9.16 0.22
CA SER A 103 15.91 8.82 0.75
C SER A 103 15.08 10.05 1.13
N LEU A 104 15.68 11.07 1.74
CA LEU A 104 15.02 12.35 2.04
C LEU A 104 14.62 13.11 0.78
N ASN A 105 15.51 13.15 -0.22
CA ASN A 105 15.25 13.78 -1.51
C ASN A 105 14.07 13.11 -2.22
N PHE A 106 14.08 11.78 -2.35
CA PHE A 106 12.96 11.07 -2.98
C PHE A 106 11.65 11.28 -2.22
N GLY A 107 11.66 11.17 -0.89
CA GLY A 107 10.45 11.36 -0.09
C GLY A 107 9.83 12.76 -0.24
N LEU A 108 10.65 13.81 -0.22
CA LEU A 108 10.19 15.18 -0.50
C LEU A 108 9.66 15.31 -1.93
N GLY A 109 10.40 14.75 -2.89
CA GLY A 109 10.02 14.70 -4.29
C GLY A 109 8.67 14.05 -4.52
N ALA A 110 8.45 12.88 -3.92
CA ALA A 110 7.21 12.14 -3.96
C ALA A 110 6.03 12.97 -3.41
N GLY A 111 6.23 13.67 -2.30
CA GLY A 111 5.24 14.61 -1.78
C GLY A 111 4.89 15.73 -2.77
N LEU A 112 5.90 16.34 -3.41
CA LEU A 112 5.70 17.38 -4.42
C LEU A 112 5.03 16.87 -5.69
N GLY A 113 5.43 15.70 -6.18
CA GLY A 113 4.85 15.08 -7.37
C GLY A 113 3.39 14.74 -7.18
N ALA A 114 3.03 14.22 -6.00
CA ALA A 114 1.64 13.97 -5.62
C ALA A 114 0.83 15.27 -5.51
N ALA A 115 1.36 16.28 -4.84
CA ALA A 115 0.71 17.58 -4.70
C ALA A 115 0.50 18.28 -6.06
N LEU A 116 1.46 18.17 -6.97
CA LEU A 116 1.35 18.71 -8.32
C LEU A 116 0.25 18.01 -9.12
N PHE A 117 0.19 16.67 -9.11
CA PHE A 117 -0.88 15.94 -9.78
C PHE A 117 -2.24 16.34 -9.21
N PHE A 118 -2.37 16.41 -7.88
CA PHE A 118 -3.60 16.84 -7.23
C PHE A 118 -4.00 18.26 -7.67
N LEU A 119 -3.07 19.22 -7.69
CA LEU A 119 -3.31 20.59 -8.14
C LEU A 119 -3.76 20.63 -9.61
N LEU A 120 -3.08 19.91 -10.50
CA LEU A 120 -3.48 19.80 -11.91
C LEU A 120 -4.89 19.20 -12.03
N GLY A 121 -5.23 18.24 -11.17
CA GLY A 121 -6.56 17.68 -11.02
C GLY A 121 -7.62 18.70 -10.67
N ILE A 122 -7.36 19.55 -9.68
CA ILE A 122 -8.27 20.63 -9.28
C ILE A 122 -8.42 21.67 -10.40
N LEU A 123 -7.36 21.89 -11.20
CA LEU A 123 -7.37 22.81 -12.34
C LEU A 123 -7.92 22.20 -13.64
N HIS A 124 -8.37 20.94 -13.62
CA HIS A 124 -8.88 20.21 -14.78
C HIS A 124 -7.83 20.02 -15.90
N LEU A 125 -6.57 19.76 -15.52
CA LEU A 125 -5.42 19.64 -16.41
C LEU A 125 -4.81 18.22 -16.44
N LEU A 126 -5.55 17.18 -16.07
CA LEU A 126 -5.06 15.79 -16.09
C LEU A 126 -5.16 15.15 -17.48
N TYR A 127 -4.61 15.83 -18.48
CA TYR A 127 -4.44 15.28 -19.82
C TYR A 127 -3.13 14.48 -19.88
N PRO A 128 -3.15 13.19 -20.29
CA PRO A 128 -1.94 12.37 -20.35
C PRO A 128 -0.78 13.02 -21.14
N ALA A 129 -1.09 13.72 -22.25
CA ALA A 129 -0.10 14.44 -23.04
C ALA A 129 0.55 15.61 -22.28
N LEU A 130 -0.23 16.37 -21.49
CA LEU A 130 0.30 17.45 -20.66
C LEU A 130 1.18 16.89 -19.54
N LEU A 131 0.74 15.80 -18.89
CA LEU A 131 1.52 15.13 -17.85
C LEU A 131 2.87 14.62 -18.41
N ALA A 132 2.87 13.98 -19.58
CA ALA A 132 4.09 13.58 -20.26
C ALA A 132 5.00 14.78 -20.61
N GLY A 133 4.42 15.89 -21.08
CA GLY A 133 5.13 17.13 -21.34
C GLY A 133 5.79 17.75 -20.10
N ILE A 134 5.10 17.71 -18.95
CA ILE A 134 5.65 18.16 -17.66
C ILE A 134 6.83 17.29 -17.24
N LEU A 135 6.73 15.96 -17.37
CA LEU A 135 7.84 15.05 -17.08
C LEU A 135 9.04 15.28 -18.01
N ALA A 136 8.79 15.51 -19.30
CA ALA A 136 9.84 15.86 -20.26
C ALA A 136 10.52 17.18 -19.87
N ALA A 137 9.77 18.22 -19.54
CA ALA A 137 10.31 19.50 -19.08
C ALA A 137 11.12 19.36 -17.77
N ALA A 138 10.62 18.55 -16.82
CA ALA A 138 11.30 18.26 -15.56
C ALA A 138 12.58 17.42 -15.74
N SER A 139 12.79 16.81 -16.90
CA SER A 139 14.01 16.04 -17.19
C SER A 139 15.24 16.93 -17.30
N LEU A 140 15.13 18.13 -17.87
CA LEU A 140 16.26 19.07 -18.02
C LEU A 140 16.93 19.42 -16.69
N PRO A 141 16.20 19.91 -15.67
CA PRO A 141 16.79 20.15 -14.37
C PRO A 141 17.27 18.86 -13.69
N ALA A 142 16.56 17.74 -13.87
CA ALA A 142 16.98 16.46 -13.29
C ALA A 142 18.30 15.94 -13.88
N LEU A 143 18.58 16.17 -15.17
CA LEU A 143 19.86 15.84 -15.81
C LEU A 143 21.02 16.69 -15.26
N ALA A 144 20.78 17.98 -15.00
CA ALA A 144 21.77 18.84 -14.36
C ALA A 144 22.13 18.32 -12.95
N GLU A 145 21.11 17.91 -12.18
CA GLU A 145 21.32 17.27 -10.89
C GLU A 145 22.09 15.96 -11.00
N ALA A 146 21.80 15.13 -12.01
CA ALA A 146 22.49 13.86 -12.24
C ALA A 146 23.98 14.06 -12.49
N ARG A 147 24.33 15.06 -13.29
CA ARG A 147 25.73 15.42 -13.54
C ARG A 147 26.43 15.89 -12.27
N SER A 148 25.77 16.71 -11.46
CA SER A 148 26.32 17.18 -10.18
C SER A 148 26.50 16.05 -9.16
N PHE A 149 25.63 15.05 -9.22
CA PHE A 149 25.68 13.86 -8.37
C PHE A 149 26.80 12.93 -8.81
N TYR A 150 26.89 12.60 -10.10
CA TYR A 150 27.96 11.79 -10.66
C TYR A 150 29.35 12.33 -10.31
N LYS A 151 29.55 13.65 -10.35
CA LYS A 151 30.81 14.29 -9.95
C LYS A 151 31.15 14.12 -8.46
N ARG A 152 30.14 14.03 -7.59
CA ARG A 152 30.31 13.88 -6.12
C ARG A 152 30.33 12.43 -5.69
N TRP A 153 29.71 11.52 -6.46
CA TRP A 153 29.75 10.10 -6.22
C TRP A 153 31.17 9.59 -6.44
N LYS A 154 31.82 9.16 -5.36
CA LYS A 154 33.05 8.38 -5.44
C LYS A 154 32.63 6.91 -5.37
N PRO A 155 32.84 6.10 -6.43
CA PRO A 155 32.57 4.68 -6.33
C PRO A 155 33.37 4.12 -5.16
N PRO A 156 32.81 3.18 -4.38
CA PRO A 156 33.59 2.49 -3.37
C PRO A 156 34.85 1.94 -4.03
N SER A 157 36.01 2.13 -3.39
CA SER A 157 37.28 1.61 -3.91
C SER A 157 37.09 0.13 -4.25
N SER A 158 37.56 -0.30 -5.42
CA SER A 158 37.52 -1.69 -5.88
C SER A 158 38.39 -2.58 -4.99
N ALA A 159 37.99 -2.75 -3.73
CA ALA A 159 38.48 -3.82 -2.89
C ALA A 159 38.09 -5.12 -3.60
N PRO A 160 39.01 -6.09 -3.74
CA PRO A 160 38.72 -7.33 -4.42
C PRO A 160 37.47 -7.99 -3.82
N PHE A 161 36.61 -8.53 -4.68
CA PHE A 161 35.38 -9.27 -4.32
C PHE A 161 35.64 -10.44 -3.33
N GLN A 162 36.91 -10.83 -3.16
CA GLN A 162 37.39 -11.78 -2.15
C GLN A 162 37.37 -11.24 -0.71
N ALA A 163 37.04 -9.97 -0.48
CA ALA A 163 36.77 -9.45 0.86
C ALA A 163 35.52 -10.16 1.43
N ARG A 164 35.74 -11.00 2.45
CA ARG A 164 34.67 -11.66 3.22
C ARG A 164 33.49 -10.72 3.40
N LEU A 165 32.30 -11.11 2.93
CA LEU A 165 31.06 -10.35 3.10
C LEU A 165 30.98 -9.87 4.56
N SER A 166 31.12 -8.55 4.76
CA SER A 166 30.96 -7.94 6.07
C SER A 166 29.55 -8.23 6.59
N ALA A 167 29.31 -8.08 7.90
CA ALA A 167 27.98 -8.26 8.46
C ALA A 167 26.91 -7.43 7.69
N SER A 168 27.25 -6.21 7.24
CA SER A 168 26.38 -5.37 6.41
C SER A 168 26.14 -5.91 5.00
N GLY A 169 27.14 -6.57 4.39
CA GLY A 169 27.04 -7.17 3.07
C GLY A 169 26.04 -8.34 3.03
N TRP A 170 25.94 -9.09 4.13
CA TRP A 170 24.92 -10.13 4.28
C TRP A 170 23.51 -9.55 4.32
N GLY A 171 23.26 -8.55 5.18
CA GLY A 171 21.94 -7.90 5.23
C GLY A 171 21.51 -7.35 3.87
N ALA A 172 22.43 -6.73 3.13
CA ALA A 172 22.15 -6.25 1.78
C ALA A 172 21.86 -7.39 0.80
N LEU A 173 22.69 -8.44 0.76
CA LEU A 173 22.50 -9.61 -0.10
C LEU A 173 21.13 -10.27 0.14
N ILE A 174 20.76 -10.41 1.41
CA ILE A 174 19.50 -10.99 1.87
C ILE A 174 18.31 -10.17 1.37
N PHE A 175 18.34 -8.86 1.59
CA PHE A 175 17.32 -7.95 1.11
C PHE A 175 17.19 -8.01 -0.41
N PHE A 176 18.30 -7.88 -1.14
CA PHE A 176 18.27 -7.86 -2.61
C PHE A 176 17.84 -9.22 -3.18
N LEU A 177 18.27 -10.34 -2.60
CA LEU A 177 17.80 -11.66 -3.01
C LEU A 177 16.27 -11.77 -2.86
N ALA A 178 15.73 -11.41 -1.68
CA ALA A 178 14.29 -11.44 -1.45
C ALA A 178 13.54 -10.47 -2.38
N PHE A 179 14.07 -9.26 -2.58
CA PHE A 179 13.52 -8.26 -3.49
C PHE A 179 13.48 -8.77 -4.94
N PHE A 180 14.59 -9.31 -5.46
CA PHE A 180 14.66 -9.82 -6.82
C PHE A 180 13.77 -11.05 -7.03
N LEU A 181 13.63 -11.93 -6.04
CA LEU A 181 12.71 -13.06 -6.11
C LEU A 181 11.24 -12.62 -6.22
N GLN A 182 10.87 -11.50 -5.59
CA GLN A 182 9.51 -10.93 -5.66
C GLN A 182 9.28 -10.05 -6.90
N SER A 183 10.34 -9.45 -7.44
CA SER A 183 10.23 -8.46 -8.52
C SER A 183 9.38 -8.87 -9.73
N PRO A 184 9.36 -10.13 -10.20
CA PRO A 184 8.55 -10.48 -11.36
C PRO A 184 7.05 -10.36 -11.12
N GLN A 185 6.59 -10.52 -9.87
CA GLN A 185 5.20 -10.34 -9.48
C GLN A 185 4.75 -8.88 -9.73
N ALA A 186 5.66 -7.92 -9.61
CA ALA A 186 5.37 -6.50 -9.82
C ALA A 186 5.23 -6.10 -11.30
N PHE A 187 5.56 -7.01 -12.24
CA PHE A 187 5.38 -6.80 -13.69
C PHE A 187 4.04 -7.33 -14.22
N ILE A 188 3.26 -7.96 -13.35
CA ILE A 188 2.02 -8.62 -13.72
C ILE A 188 0.88 -7.64 -13.46
N PRO A 189 -0.11 -7.52 -14.36
CA PRO A 189 -1.26 -6.66 -14.16
C PRO A 189 -1.93 -6.89 -12.81
N GLU A 190 -2.31 -5.81 -12.17
CA GLU A 190 -2.89 -5.84 -10.84
C GLU A 190 -4.21 -6.61 -10.82
N THR A 191 -4.39 -7.41 -9.78
CA THR A 191 -5.60 -8.22 -9.53
C THR A 191 -6.14 -8.04 -8.11
N PHE A 192 -5.40 -7.32 -7.25
CA PHE A 192 -5.80 -7.05 -5.89
C PHE A 192 -7.05 -6.17 -5.83
N TYR A 193 -8.09 -6.63 -5.12
CA TYR A 193 -9.41 -6.00 -5.08
C TYR A 193 -9.36 -4.51 -4.72
N ASP A 194 -8.75 -4.15 -3.58
CA ASP A 194 -8.63 -2.74 -3.15
C ASP A 194 -7.88 -1.87 -4.18
N ALA A 195 -6.93 -2.46 -4.92
CA ALA A 195 -6.20 -1.71 -5.93
C ALA A 195 -7.09 -1.36 -7.12
N LEU A 196 -7.89 -2.33 -7.56
CA LEU A 196 -8.84 -2.19 -8.67
C LEU A 196 -10.11 -1.41 -8.29
N GLU A 197 -10.40 -1.27 -6.99
CA GLU A 197 -11.53 -0.50 -6.47
C GLU A 197 -11.17 0.97 -6.21
N TYR A 198 -9.99 1.27 -5.64
CA TYR A 198 -9.68 2.65 -5.26
C TYR A 198 -8.21 3.09 -5.35
N HIS A 199 -7.21 2.21 -5.24
CA HIS A 199 -5.81 2.70 -5.33
C HIS A 199 -5.40 3.09 -6.75
N LEU A 200 -5.82 2.32 -7.76
CA LEU A 200 -5.56 2.61 -9.17
C LEU A 200 -6.79 3.18 -9.88
N GLU A 201 -7.98 2.76 -9.46
CA GLU A 201 -9.25 3.22 -10.02
C GLU A 201 -9.44 4.73 -9.89
N LEU A 202 -9.32 5.31 -8.69
CA LEU A 202 -9.55 6.75 -8.49
C LEU A 202 -8.63 7.63 -9.35
N PRO A 203 -7.29 7.41 -9.39
CA PRO A 203 -6.41 8.11 -10.33
C PRO A 203 -6.81 7.95 -11.80
N GLN A 204 -7.23 6.75 -12.21
CA GLN A 204 -7.68 6.51 -13.57
C GLN A 204 -8.96 7.27 -13.88
N LEU A 205 -9.93 7.26 -12.98
CA LEU A 205 -11.15 8.05 -13.10
C LEU A 205 -10.81 9.54 -13.25
N TYR A 206 -9.86 10.05 -12.47
CA TYR A 206 -9.41 11.44 -12.61
C TYR A 206 -8.75 11.72 -13.97
N LEU A 207 -7.99 10.78 -14.54
CA LEU A 207 -7.44 10.91 -15.90
C LEU A 207 -8.55 10.89 -16.97
N LEU A 208 -9.58 10.05 -16.81
CA LEU A 208 -10.74 9.98 -17.73
C LEU A 208 -11.61 11.25 -17.68
N HIS A 209 -11.66 11.91 -16.53
CA HIS A 209 -12.36 13.18 -16.33
C HIS A 209 -11.47 14.41 -16.59
N HIS A 210 -10.16 14.22 -16.75
CA HIS A 210 -9.13 15.25 -16.76
C HIS A 210 -9.10 16.12 -15.48
N ALA A 211 -9.77 15.67 -14.40
CA ALA A 211 -9.98 16.44 -13.18
C ALA A 211 -10.12 15.51 -11.96
N VAL A 212 -9.78 16.02 -10.79
CA VAL A 212 -10.16 15.37 -9.52
C VAL A 212 -11.64 15.68 -9.29
N VAL A 213 -12.48 14.66 -9.39
CA VAL A 213 -13.95 14.80 -9.32
C VAL A 213 -14.51 14.20 -8.03
N PRO A 214 -15.66 14.70 -7.53
CA PRO A 214 -16.41 14.03 -6.48
C PRO A 214 -16.83 12.63 -6.94
N THR A 215 -16.63 11.64 -6.07
CA THR A 215 -17.00 10.23 -6.31
C THR A 215 -17.64 9.66 -5.04
N PRO A 216 -18.76 10.23 -4.55
CA PRO A 216 -19.42 9.79 -3.31
C PRO A 216 -19.77 8.30 -3.33
N GLU A 217 -20.05 7.74 -4.50
CA GLU A 217 -20.33 6.33 -4.73
C GLU A 217 -19.15 5.40 -4.44
N ASN A 218 -17.93 5.91 -4.38
CA ASN A 218 -16.77 5.16 -3.89
C ASN A 218 -16.49 5.62 -2.45
N ALA A 219 -16.75 4.75 -1.47
CA ALA A 219 -16.61 5.11 -0.05
C ALA A 219 -15.15 5.43 0.32
N PHE A 220 -14.18 5.00 -0.47
CA PHE A 220 -12.75 5.28 -0.26
C PHE A 220 -12.28 6.59 -0.89
N SER A 221 -13.12 7.27 -1.68
CA SER A 221 -12.73 8.51 -2.40
C SER A 221 -12.37 9.68 -1.48
N GLY A 222 -12.90 9.70 -0.26
CA GLY A 222 -12.53 10.69 0.77
C GLY A 222 -11.25 10.37 1.54
N ILE A 223 -10.70 9.17 1.43
CA ILE A 223 -9.44 8.84 2.12
C ILE A 223 -8.31 9.68 1.51
N PRO A 224 -7.42 10.27 2.33
CA PRO A 224 -6.23 10.95 1.81
C PRO A 224 -5.46 10.04 0.85
N GLY A 225 -5.18 10.53 -0.36
CA GLY A 225 -4.78 9.71 -1.49
C GLY A 225 -3.44 10.09 -2.10
N ILE A 226 -2.43 10.42 -1.27
CA ILE A 226 -1.15 10.93 -1.79
C ILE A 226 -0.42 9.92 -2.68
N THR A 227 -0.47 8.65 -2.32
CA THR A 227 0.12 7.55 -3.10
C THR A 227 -0.60 7.38 -4.45
N GLN A 228 -1.93 7.51 -4.44
CA GLN A 228 -2.76 7.41 -5.62
C GLN A 228 -2.42 8.51 -6.64
N MET A 229 -2.08 9.71 -6.17
CA MET A 229 -1.64 10.80 -7.05
C MET A 229 -0.30 10.49 -7.73
N LEU A 230 0.60 9.75 -7.08
CA LEU A 230 1.83 9.25 -7.69
C LEU A 230 1.54 8.18 -8.75
N SER A 231 0.63 7.26 -8.44
CA SER A 231 0.16 6.25 -9.42
C SER A 231 -0.45 6.91 -10.66
N GLY A 232 -1.16 8.02 -10.50
CA GLY A 232 -1.72 8.79 -11.62
C GLY A 232 -0.70 9.22 -12.68
N TRP A 233 0.52 9.61 -12.29
CA TRP A 233 1.59 9.91 -13.25
C TRP A 233 1.99 8.69 -14.07
N MET A 234 2.08 7.53 -13.43
CA MET A 234 2.47 6.29 -14.11
C MET A 234 1.33 5.74 -14.97
N LEU A 235 0.08 5.89 -14.55
CA LEU A 235 -1.10 5.52 -15.34
C LEU A 235 -1.24 6.35 -16.63
N ALA A 236 -0.80 7.61 -16.60
CA ALA A 236 -0.75 8.44 -17.79
C ALA A 236 0.24 7.92 -18.86
N LEU A 237 1.27 7.17 -18.44
CA LEU A 237 2.28 6.56 -19.34
C LEU A 237 2.00 5.09 -19.65
N ASP A 238 1.50 4.33 -18.68
CA ASP A 238 1.16 2.92 -18.76
C ASP A 238 -0.28 2.67 -18.29
N PRO A 239 -1.28 2.72 -19.19
CA PRO A 239 -2.67 2.48 -18.83
C PRO A 239 -2.97 1.08 -18.29
N TRP A 240 -2.02 0.14 -18.39
CA TRP A 240 -2.13 -1.18 -17.76
C TRP A 240 -1.87 -1.17 -16.25
N GLY A 241 -1.37 -0.07 -15.68
CA GLY A 241 -1.07 0.05 -14.24
C GLY A 241 0.23 -0.60 -13.78
N VAL A 242 0.93 -1.35 -14.65
CA VAL A 242 2.16 -2.06 -14.27
C VAL A 242 3.27 -1.09 -13.90
N ALA A 243 3.44 0.04 -14.60
CA ALA A 243 4.40 1.07 -14.18
C ALA A 243 4.06 1.69 -12.81
N ALA A 244 2.77 1.83 -12.46
CA ALA A 244 2.35 2.32 -11.14
C ALA A 244 2.67 1.30 -10.04
N GLN A 245 2.44 0.02 -10.31
CA GLN A 245 2.80 -1.09 -9.42
C GLN A 245 4.32 -1.23 -9.25
N LEU A 246 5.10 -1.06 -10.31
CA LEU A 246 6.57 -1.03 -10.24
C LEU A 246 7.08 0.19 -9.46
N LEU A 247 6.44 1.35 -9.59
CA LEU A 247 6.73 2.52 -8.76
C LEU A 247 6.47 2.22 -7.29
N HIS A 248 5.31 1.65 -6.97
CA HIS A 248 4.96 1.17 -5.62
C HIS A 248 6.02 0.19 -5.08
N PHE A 249 6.34 -0.86 -5.85
CA PHE A 249 7.36 -1.85 -5.51
C PHE A 249 8.73 -1.22 -5.24
N SER A 250 9.08 -0.16 -5.97
CA SER A 250 10.34 0.57 -5.76
C SER A 250 10.46 1.23 -4.38
N PHE A 251 9.35 1.50 -3.67
CA PHE A 251 9.39 2.01 -2.28
C PHE A 251 10.17 1.10 -1.33
N ALA A 252 10.27 -0.20 -1.61
CA ALA A 252 11.14 -1.09 -0.82
C ALA A 252 12.63 -0.68 -0.91
N LEU A 253 13.10 -0.22 -2.08
CA LEU A 253 14.47 0.28 -2.27
C LEU A 253 14.69 1.62 -1.53
N TRP A 254 13.68 2.48 -1.53
CA TRP A 254 13.72 3.76 -0.81
C TRP A 254 13.71 3.55 0.71
N ILE A 255 12.98 2.56 1.20
CA ILE A 255 13.00 2.12 2.60
C ILE A 255 14.38 1.54 2.96
N PHE A 256 15.00 0.73 2.09
CA PHE A 256 16.38 0.27 2.29
C PHE A 256 17.37 1.43 2.44
N CYS A 257 17.22 2.47 1.61
CA CYS A 257 18.02 3.69 1.70
C CYS A 257 17.77 4.45 3.01
N ALA A 258 16.49 4.59 3.41
CA ALA A 258 16.11 5.24 4.66
C ALA A 258 16.67 4.50 5.89
N PHE A 259 16.57 3.16 5.93
CA PHE A 259 17.16 2.36 6.99
C PHE A 259 18.67 2.54 7.07
N THR A 260 19.36 2.47 5.94
CA THR A 260 20.82 2.61 5.88
C THR A 260 21.27 4.02 6.24
N GLY A 261 20.54 5.06 5.79
CA GLY A 261 20.79 6.44 6.13
C GLY A 261 20.62 6.72 7.62
N LEU A 262 19.50 6.30 8.19
CA LEU A 262 19.18 6.50 9.60
C LEU A 262 20.10 5.68 10.52
N ALA A 263 20.37 4.42 10.18
CA ALA A 263 21.26 3.56 10.95
C ALA A 263 22.69 4.14 11.04
N LYS A 264 23.21 4.69 9.94
CA LYS A 264 24.50 5.41 9.93
C LYS A 264 24.49 6.63 10.84
N ARG A 265 23.42 7.44 10.81
CA ARG A 265 23.26 8.60 11.71
C ARG A 265 23.19 8.18 13.19
N LEU A 266 22.63 7.01 13.47
CA LEU A 266 22.61 6.41 14.82
C LEU A 266 23.95 5.78 15.24
N GLY A 267 24.98 5.83 14.38
CA GLY A 267 26.32 5.31 14.66
C GLY A 267 26.54 3.85 14.29
N SER A 268 25.57 3.17 13.65
CA SER A 268 25.69 1.77 13.24
C SER A 268 25.37 1.58 11.76
N GLY A 269 26.37 1.74 10.89
CA GLY A 269 26.17 1.58 9.45
C GLY A 269 25.77 0.17 9.02
N ALA A 270 26.16 -0.85 9.79
CA ALA A 270 25.82 -2.24 9.49
C ALA A 270 24.36 -2.59 9.82
N ALA A 271 23.71 -1.84 10.71
CA ALA A 271 22.34 -2.09 11.13
C ALA A 271 21.29 -1.84 10.05
N GLY A 272 21.54 -0.91 9.13
CA GLY A 272 20.59 -0.52 8.09
C GLY A 272 20.21 -1.65 7.13
N PRO A 273 21.20 -2.30 6.47
CA PRO A 273 20.90 -3.44 5.62
C PRO A 273 20.24 -4.61 6.36
N TRP A 274 20.58 -4.84 7.63
CA TRP A 274 19.88 -5.84 8.45
C TRP A 274 18.43 -5.44 8.73
N ALA A 275 18.16 -4.19 9.06
CA ALA A 275 16.82 -3.69 9.26
C ALA A 275 15.96 -3.87 7.99
N ALA A 276 16.51 -3.54 6.83
CA ALA A 276 15.85 -3.73 5.53
C ALA A 276 15.58 -5.20 5.23
N ALA A 277 16.55 -6.08 5.48
CA ALA A 277 16.38 -7.53 5.33
C ALA A 277 15.26 -8.07 6.22
N ILE A 278 15.28 -7.75 7.52
CA ILE A 278 14.26 -8.20 8.48
C ILE A 278 12.89 -7.69 8.05
N PHE A 279 12.79 -6.40 7.70
CA PHE A 279 11.55 -5.76 7.27
C PHE A 279 10.98 -6.43 6.02
N TYR A 280 11.79 -6.66 4.99
CA TYR A 280 11.31 -7.26 3.74
C TYR A 280 11.02 -8.76 3.87
N CYS A 281 11.62 -9.45 4.85
CA CYS A 281 11.27 -10.83 5.20
C CYS A 281 10.00 -10.94 6.06
N VAL A 282 9.37 -9.83 6.44
CA VAL A 282 8.03 -9.87 7.02
C VAL A 282 7.04 -10.28 5.92
N PRO A 283 6.26 -11.37 6.09
CA PRO A 283 5.41 -11.91 5.04
C PRO A 283 4.43 -10.87 4.45
N ALA A 284 3.77 -10.10 5.33
CA ALA A 284 2.90 -9.00 4.91
C ALA A 284 3.63 -7.93 4.10
N VAL A 285 4.89 -7.59 4.41
CA VAL A 285 5.65 -6.57 3.66
C VAL A 285 5.95 -7.04 2.25
N ALA A 286 6.41 -8.29 2.09
CA ALA A 286 6.72 -8.84 0.78
C ALA A 286 5.49 -8.85 -0.14
N ILE A 287 4.32 -9.24 0.36
CA ILE A 287 3.09 -9.21 -0.44
C ILE A 287 2.62 -7.80 -0.72
N GLU A 288 2.56 -6.96 0.31
CA GLU A 288 2.08 -5.60 0.14
C GLU A 288 3.02 -4.81 -0.77
N SER A 289 4.27 -5.25 -1.00
CA SER A 289 5.19 -4.64 -1.97
C SER A 289 4.85 -4.93 -3.44
N VAL A 290 4.22 -6.07 -3.73
CA VAL A 290 3.88 -6.48 -5.11
C VAL A 290 2.41 -6.28 -5.44
N ARG A 291 1.60 -5.89 -4.46
CA ARG A 291 0.22 -5.42 -4.64
C ARG A 291 0.21 -3.91 -4.50
N THR A 292 -0.46 -3.23 -5.40
CA THR A 292 -0.57 -1.77 -5.41
C THR A 292 -1.41 -1.30 -4.22
N SER A 293 -0.72 -1.19 -3.09
CA SER A 293 -1.25 -0.82 -1.78
C SER A 293 -0.71 0.58 -1.42
N VAL A 294 -0.71 0.90 -0.12
CA VAL A 294 -0.11 2.15 0.40
C VAL A 294 0.84 1.92 1.57
N ALA A 295 1.06 0.65 1.95
CA ALA A 295 1.72 0.31 3.21
C ALA A 295 3.21 0.67 3.20
N LEU A 296 3.89 0.49 2.06
CA LEU A 296 5.31 0.82 1.90
C LEU A 296 5.53 2.33 1.84
N GLU A 297 4.66 3.07 1.17
CA GLU A 297 4.70 4.54 1.12
C GLU A 297 4.54 5.13 2.53
N TRP A 298 3.54 4.65 3.27
CA TRP A 298 3.34 5.05 4.66
C TRP A 298 4.58 4.69 5.50
N ALA A 299 5.11 3.47 5.39
CA ALA A 299 6.32 3.07 6.10
C ALA A 299 7.52 3.97 5.78
N LEU A 300 7.74 4.31 4.51
CA LEU A 300 8.80 5.23 4.10
C LEU A 300 8.60 6.61 4.72
N PHE A 301 7.43 7.24 4.54
CA PHE A 301 7.20 8.59 5.06
C PHE A 301 7.30 8.63 6.60
N GLN A 302 6.83 7.58 7.29
CA GLN A 302 6.98 7.49 8.74
C GLN A 302 8.45 7.29 9.17
N LEU A 303 9.23 6.49 8.44
CA LEU A 303 10.67 6.34 8.67
C LEU A 303 11.43 7.65 8.43
N LEU A 304 11.12 8.39 7.36
CA LEU A 304 11.75 9.68 7.07
C LEU A 304 11.36 10.76 8.10
N SER A 305 10.12 10.70 8.61
CA SER A 305 9.68 11.54 9.71
C SER A 305 10.46 11.25 11.00
N ALA A 306 10.62 9.96 11.34
CA ALA A 306 11.44 9.52 12.46
C ALA A 306 12.92 9.88 12.27
N HIS A 307 13.43 9.79 11.04
CA HIS A 307 14.80 10.18 10.68
C HIS A 307 15.03 11.66 10.98
N ALA A 308 14.17 12.53 10.45
CA ALA A 308 14.27 13.96 10.67
C ALA A 308 14.08 14.33 12.16
N LEU A 309 13.27 13.58 12.91
CA LEU A 309 13.16 13.73 14.37
C LEU A 309 14.46 13.38 15.09
N VAL A 310 15.07 12.23 14.76
CA VAL A 310 16.37 11.82 15.31
C VAL A 310 17.44 12.87 15.03
N ALA A 311 17.44 13.43 13.82
CA ALA A 311 18.31 14.53 13.43
C ALA A 311 18.06 15.80 14.27
N ALA A 312 16.80 16.14 14.56
CA ALA A 312 16.45 17.29 15.41
C ALA A 312 16.85 17.10 16.89
N LEU A 313 16.90 15.86 17.37
CA LEU A 313 17.27 15.49 18.74
C LEU A 313 18.78 15.42 19.00
N GLU A 314 19.61 15.72 18.01
CA GLU A 314 21.06 15.80 18.18
C GLU A 314 21.45 16.98 19.08
N GLN A 315 22.22 16.71 20.13
CA GLN A 315 22.56 17.67 21.20
C GLN A 315 23.28 18.92 20.66
N ASP A 316 24.25 18.73 19.78
CA ASP A 316 25.09 19.82 19.25
C ASP A 316 24.50 20.49 18.01
N ARG A 317 23.24 20.24 17.67
CA ARG A 317 22.64 20.78 16.45
C ARG A 317 22.27 22.26 16.63
N PRO A 318 22.76 23.16 15.76
CA PRO A 318 22.44 24.58 15.85
C PRO A 318 20.93 24.85 15.83
N PRO A 319 20.40 25.86 16.55
CA PRO A 319 18.96 26.12 16.62
C PRO A 319 18.25 26.25 15.26
N PRO A 320 18.82 26.91 14.23
CA PRO A 320 18.21 26.94 12.90
C PRO A 320 18.14 25.56 12.24
N ALA A 321 19.21 24.77 12.34
CA ALA A 321 19.27 23.42 11.77
C ALA A 321 18.33 22.45 12.49
N ARG A 322 18.13 22.62 13.81
CA ARG A 322 17.15 21.89 14.61
C ARG A 322 15.72 22.25 14.18
N ARG A 323 15.40 23.54 14.02
CA ARG A 323 14.08 23.99 13.53
C ARG A 323 13.75 23.41 12.17
N ASN A 324 14.70 23.40 11.24
CA ASN A 324 14.47 22.87 9.90
C ASN A 324 14.28 21.35 9.91
N ALA A 325 14.99 20.62 10.78
CA ALA A 325 14.78 19.18 10.99
C ALA A 325 13.41 18.87 11.61
N LEU A 326 12.93 19.66 12.58
CA LEU A 326 11.58 19.53 13.14
C LEU A 326 10.50 19.79 12.09
N PHE A 327 10.66 20.83 11.27
CA PHE A 327 9.76 21.13 10.17
C PHE A 327 9.73 19.96 9.16
N LEU A 328 10.89 19.44 8.77
CA LEU A 328 11.01 18.30 7.87
C LEU A 328 10.36 17.03 8.45
N SER A 329 10.51 16.80 9.77
CA SER A 329 9.83 15.70 10.47
C SER A 329 8.31 15.83 10.39
N GLY A 330 7.78 17.04 10.60
CA GLY A 330 6.36 17.34 10.46
C GLY A 330 5.86 17.19 9.02
N LEU A 331 6.63 17.64 8.02
CA LEU A 331 6.28 17.43 6.61
C LEU A 331 6.10 15.94 6.29
N PHE A 332 7.08 15.10 6.65
CA PHE A 332 6.99 13.66 6.42
C PHE A 332 5.89 12.98 7.24
N LEU A 333 5.62 13.46 8.45
CA LEU A 333 4.48 12.98 9.23
C LEU A 333 3.16 13.29 8.52
N GLY A 334 3.02 14.49 7.97
CA GLY A 334 1.86 14.87 7.17
C GLY A 334 1.72 14.06 5.87
N LEU A 335 2.83 13.75 5.20
CA LEU A 335 2.85 12.85 4.04
C LEU A 335 2.38 11.44 4.45
N ALA A 336 2.86 10.91 5.57
CA ALA A 336 2.39 9.64 6.13
C ALA A 336 0.88 9.68 6.43
N MET A 337 0.39 10.72 7.12
CA MET A 337 -1.04 10.92 7.40
C MET A 337 -1.89 11.05 6.13
N SER A 338 -1.29 11.47 5.01
CA SER A 338 -1.95 11.63 3.72
C SER A 338 -2.04 10.33 2.89
N THR A 339 -1.65 9.19 3.46
CA THR A 339 -1.74 7.87 2.80
C THR A 339 -3.02 7.10 3.13
N LYS A 340 -3.48 7.18 4.40
CA LYS A 340 -4.68 6.49 4.90
C LYS A 340 -5.06 7.00 6.31
N TYR A 341 -6.32 6.88 6.70
CA TYR A 341 -6.77 7.28 8.05
C TYR A 341 -6.04 6.59 9.21
N PRO A 342 -5.67 5.29 9.17
CA PRO A 342 -4.84 4.69 10.22
C PRO A 342 -3.51 5.41 10.47
N ALA A 343 -2.94 6.10 9.47
CA ALA A 343 -1.74 6.90 9.66
C ALA A 343 -1.92 8.11 10.60
N TRP A 344 -3.16 8.50 10.90
CA TRP A 344 -3.49 9.60 11.81
C TRP A 344 -3.22 9.25 13.27
N PHE A 345 -2.90 7.99 13.57
CA PHE A 345 -2.39 7.57 14.88
C PHE A 345 -0.87 7.74 15.03
N ALA A 346 -0.12 7.99 13.95
CA ALA A 346 1.33 8.22 14.02
C ALA A 346 1.75 9.42 14.91
N PRO A 347 1.01 10.55 14.97
CA PRO A 347 1.29 11.65 15.91
C PRO A 347 1.37 11.22 17.39
N ALA A 348 0.66 10.16 17.79
CA ALA A 348 0.74 9.64 19.16
C ALA A 348 2.16 9.12 19.50
N GLY A 349 2.91 8.61 18.52
CA GLY A 349 4.33 8.29 18.68
C GLY A 349 5.16 9.49 19.13
N PHE A 350 4.93 10.67 18.54
CA PHE A 350 5.65 11.90 18.87
C PHE A 350 5.30 12.41 20.27
N ILE A 351 4.03 12.28 20.68
CA ILE A 351 3.59 12.56 22.06
C ILE A 351 4.34 11.65 23.04
N TRP A 352 4.50 10.37 22.72
CA TRP A 352 5.20 9.42 23.57
C TRP A 352 6.70 9.71 23.69
N VAL A 353 7.36 10.11 22.59
CA VAL A 353 8.75 10.60 22.63
C VAL A 353 8.87 11.83 23.53
N TRP A 354 7.96 12.79 23.37
CA TRP A 354 7.93 14.00 24.20
C TRP A 354 7.76 13.66 25.69
N LEU A 355 6.78 12.82 26.04
CA LEU A 355 6.55 12.39 27.42
C LEU A 355 7.75 11.65 28.02
N ALA A 356 8.36 10.74 27.26
CA ALA A 356 9.55 10.02 27.69
C ALA A 356 10.77 10.94 27.87
N GLY A 357 10.87 11.98 27.03
CA GLY A 357 11.90 13.02 27.10
C GLY A 357 11.82 13.89 28.35
N ARG A 358 10.63 14.08 28.95
CA ARG A 358 10.46 14.91 30.16
C ARG A 358 11.26 14.42 31.36
N LYS A 359 11.53 13.11 31.44
CA LYS A 359 12.24 12.48 32.56
C LYS A 359 13.72 12.23 32.27
N ARG A 360 14.22 12.58 31.08
CA ARG A 360 15.61 12.32 30.67
C ARG A 360 16.34 13.63 30.38
N PRO A 361 17.45 13.92 31.05
CA PRO A 361 18.06 15.26 31.01
C PRO A 361 18.56 15.68 29.62
N ASP A 362 19.12 14.78 28.79
CA ASP A 362 20.02 15.27 27.72
C ASP A 362 19.71 14.88 26.25
N SER A 363 18.91 13.86 25.96
CA SER A 363 18.98 13.22 24.62
C SER A 363 17.64 12.95 23.90
N LEU A 364 16.51 13.15 24.57
CA LEU A 364 15.16 13.00 23.98
C LEU A 364 14.30 14.25 24.20
N ARG A 365 14.93 15.38 24.53
CA ARG A 365 14.24 16.57 24.99
C ARG A 365 13.64 17.34 23.80
N LEU A 366 12.36 17.08 23.55
CA LEU A 366 11.46 17.94 22.78
C LEU A 366 10.73 18.86 23.76
N ASP A 367 10.62 20.14 23.42
CA ASP A 367 9.68 21.01 24.11
C ASP A 367 8.27 20.94 23.49
N PHE A 368 7.27 21.44 24.20
CA PHE A 368 5.87 21.41 23.71
C PHE A 368 5.66 22.28 22.46
N ARG A 369 6.41 23.39 22.31
CA ARG A 369 6.30 24.28 21.14
C ARG A 369 6.89 23.62 19.89
N GLU A 370 7.95 22.85 20.03
CA GLU A 370 8.55 22.02 18.99
C GLU A 370 7.58 20.92 18.54
N LEU A 371 6.92 20.26 19.48
CA LEU A 371 5.87 19.28 19.17
C LEU A 371 4.73 19.93 18.37
N LEU A 372 4.24 21.11 18.79
CA LEU A 372 3.22 21.85 18.04
C LEU A 372 3.68 22.25 16.63
N LYS A 373 4.96 22.61 16.43
CA LYS A 373 5.50 22.92 15.11
C LYS A 373 5.50 21.70 14.18
N ILE A 374 5.86 20.52 14.70
CA ILE A 374 5.79 19.26 13.94
C ILE A 374 4.34 19.02 13.50
N PHE A 375 3.38 19.15 14.42
CA PHE A 375 1.97 18.90 14.13
C PHE A 375 1.36 19.95 13.20
N ALA A 376 1.75 21.22 13.32
CA ALA A 376 1.32 22.27 12.40
C ALA A 376 1.81 21.99 10.96
N ALA A 377 3.07 21.57 10.80
CA ALA A 377 3.60 21.18 9.49
C ALA A 377 2.91 19.92 8.94
N ALA A 378 2.64 18.92 9.79
CA ALA A 378 1.90 17.72 9.40
C ALA A 378 0.47 18.04 8.95
N LEU A 379 -0.24 18.89 9.71
CA LEU A 379 -1.59 19.33 9.38
C LEU A 379 -1.62 20.15 8.10
N ALA A 380 -0.61 21.00 7.84
CA ALA A 380 -0.53 21.76 6.60
C ALA A 380 -0.47 20.83 5.37
N VAL A 381 0.32 19.75 5.44
CA VAL A 381 0.41 18.76 4.36
C VAL A 381 -0.87 17.92 4.23
N LEU A 382 -1.54 17.60 5.34
CA LEU A 382 -2.81 16.87 5.33
C LEU A 382 -3.99 17.73 4.85
N SER A 383 -3.94 19.05 5.08
CA SER A 383 -5.07 19.96 4.90
C SER A 383 -5.73 19.94 3.51
N PRO A 384 -5.02 19.76 2.37
CA PRO A 384 -5.67 19.69 1.07
C PRO A 384 -6.71 18.56 0.98
N TRP A 385 -6.46 17.43 1.66
CA TRP A 385 -7.40 16.30 1.69
C TRP A 385 -8.64 16.62 2.51
N LEU A 386 -8.47 17.28 3.66
CA LEU A 386 -9.59 17.70 4.51
C LEU A 386 -10.45 18.74 3.78
N ILE A 387 -9.81 19.71 3.13
CA ILE A 387 -10.49 20.74 2.33
C ILE A 387 -11.24 20.10 1.17
N LYS A 388 -10.59 19.19 0.40
CA LYS A 388 -11.24 18.42 -0.67
C LYS A 388 -12.51 17.75 -0.15
N ASN A 389 -12.43 17.10 1.01
CA ASN A 389 -13.56 16.38 1.56
C ASN A 389 -14.69 17.29 2.06
N ILE A 390 -14.37 18.45 2.63
CA ILE A 390 -15.36 19.47 2.99
C ILE A 390 -16.09 19.99 1.74
N VAL A 391 -15.35 20.26 0.66
CA VAL A 391 -15.92 20.79 -0.58
C VAL A 391 -16.75 19.72 -1.32
N PHE A 392 -16.26 18.49 -1.40
CA PHE A 392 -16.90 17.43 -2.19
C PHE A 392 -18.01 16.68 -1.46
N TYR A 393 -17.88 16.50 -0.14
CA TYR A 393 -18.75 15.61 0.62
C TYR A 393 -19.40 16.28 1.83
N HIS A 394 -19.09 17.56 2.08
CA HIS A 394 -19.49 18.27 3.29
C HIS A 394 -19.05 17.56 4.59
N ASN A 395 -18.02 16.72 4.52
CA ASN A 395 -17.50 15.93 5.64
C ASN A 395 -15.97 15.87 5.57
N PRO A 396 -15.20 16.47 6.49
CA PRO A 396 -13.73 16.50 6.44
C PRO A 396 -13.08 15.11 6.53
N ILE A 397 -13.78 14.12 7.07
CA ILE A 397 -13.31 12.76 7.34
C ILE A 397 -14.16 11.71 6.62
N TYR A 398 -14.71 12.06 5.44
CA TYR A 398 -15.52 11.17 4.62
C TYR A 398 -14.87 9.77 4.43
N PRO A 399 -15.61 8.67 4.61
CA PRO A 399 -17.05 8.59 4.86
C PRO A 399 -17.43 8.50 6.36
N PHE A 400 -16.47 8.63 7.28
CA PHE A 400 -16.73 8.43 8.72
C PHE A 400 -17.68 9.47 9.30
N PHE A 401 -18.55 9.01 10.21
CA PHE A 401 -19.54 9.83 10.91
C PHE A 401 -20.40 10.67 9.96
N HIS A 402 -20.71 10.13 8.78
CA HIS A 402 -21.49 10.82 7.77
C HIS A 402 -22.85 11.28 8.32
N GLU A 403 -23.44 10.52 9.24
CA GLU A 403 -24.70 10.88 9.92
C GLU A 403 -24.59 12.17 10.74
N LEU A 404 -23.39 12.52 11.23
CA LEU A 404 -23.14 13.75 11.98
C LEU A 404 -22.83 14.94 11.07
N TRP A 405 -22.01 14.71 10.04
CA TRP A 405 -21.49 15.79 9.18
C TRP A 405 -22.45 16.18 8.05
N SER A 406 -23.17 15.20 7.49
CA SER A 406 -24.04 15.38 6.31
C SER A 406 -25.38 14.64 6.48
N PRO A 407 -26.18 14.98 7.51
CA PRO A 407 -27.49 14.34 7.69
C PRO A 407 -28.40 14.66 6.50
N GLY A 408 -28.87 13.63 5.78
CA GLY A 408 -29.78 13.79 4.64
C GLY A 408 -29.12 13.76 3.24
N SER A 409 -27.85 13.38 3.13
CA SER A 409 -27.25 13.05 1.82
C SER A 409 -28.01 11.91 1.13
N ASP A 410 -28.25 12.04 -0.17
CA ASP A 410 -28.86 10.99 -0.99
C ASP A 410 -28.01 9.70 -1.02
N ILE A 411 -26.69 9.84 -0.86
CA ILE A 411 -25.74 8.73 -0.78
C ILE A 411 -25.16 8.73 0.64
N MET A 412 -25.58 7.76 1.44
CA MET A 412 -25.05 7.52 2.79
C MET A 412 -24.15 6.27 2.76
N PRO A 413 -22.83 6.41 2.53
CA PRO A 413 -21.93 5.26 2.61
C PRO A 413 -21.97 4.67 4.03
N ASP A 414 -22.12 3.35 4.13
CA ASP A 414 -22.00 2.69 5.43
C ASP A 414 -20.52 2.64 5.83
N TRP A 415 -20.08 3.67 6.56
CA TRP A 415 -18.71 3.73 7.06
C TRP A 415 -18.37 2.55 7.99
N ARG A 416 -19.36 1.81 8.51
CA ARG A 416 -19.13 0.57 9.27
C ARG A 416 -18.60 -0.55 8.39
N TYR A 417 -18.98 -0.60 7.11
CA TYR A 417 -18.38 -1.49 6.13
C TYR A 417 -16.90 -1.14 5.88
N VAL A 418 -16.61 0.16 5.71
CA VAL A 418 -15.23 0.66 5.59
C VAL A 418 -14.41 0.35 6.86
N ASN A 419 -15.07 0.36 8.02
CA ASN A 419 -14.50 -0.03 9.31
C ASN A 419 -14.64 -1.53 9.64
N SER A 420 -14.89 -2.40 8.67
CA SER A 420 -15.08 -3.84 8.92
C SER A 420 -13.86 -4.52 9.56
N ALA A 421 -12.67 -3.95 9.40
CA ALA A 421 -11.44 -4.37 10.08
C ALA A 421 -11.18 -3.65 11.42
N GLY A 422 -12.16 -2.89 11.90
CA GLY A 422 -12.15 -2.23 13.18
C GLY A 422 -12.33 -3.21 14.32
N ARG A 423 -11.74 -2.91 15.47
CA ARG A 423 -11.89 -3.74 16.67
C ARG A 423 -13.20 -3.42 17.39
N ASP A 424 -13.94 -4.45 17.80
CA ASP A 424 -15.06 -4.27 18.74
C ASP A 424 -14.51 -3.90 20.12
N LEU A 425 -14.55 -2.61 20.44
CA LEU A 425 -14.02 -2.06 21.69
C LEU A 425 -14.80 -2.54 22.92
N LYS A 426 -16.12 -2.71 22.81
CA LYS A 426 -16.96 -3.14 23.93
C LYS A 426 -16.63 -4.57 24.29
N TRP A 427 -16.64 -5.47 23.29
CA TRP A 427 -16.28 -6.86 23.52
C TRP A 427 -14.83 -6.99 24.01
N THR A 428 -13.90 -6.25 23.38
CA THR A 428 -12.47 -6.32 23.72
C THR A 428 -12.19 -5.89 25.17
N PHE A 429 -12.71 -4.74 25.61
CA PHE A 429 -12.28 -4.15 26.88
C PHE A 429 -13.26 -4.36 28.04
N LEU A 430 -14.49 -4.83 27.78
CA LEU A 430 -15.48 -5.12 28.83
C LEU A 430 -15.62 -6.61 29.15
N THR A 431 -14.91 -7.50 28.45
CA THR A 431 -14.95 -8.95 28.72
C THR A 431 -13.55 -9.49 28.99
N GLY A 432 -13.43 -10.49 29.89
CA GLY A 432 -12.14 -11.14 30.15
C GLY A 432 -11.57 -11.87 28.93
N ALA A 433 -12.45 -12.46 28.11
CA ALA A 433 -12.06 -13.13 26.87
C ALA A 433 -11.51 -12.13 25.82
N GLY A 434 -12.16 -10.97 25.69
CA GLY A 434 -11.70 -9.89 24.82
C GLY A 434 -10.38 -9.29 25.28
N TRP A 435 -10.18 -9.14 26.59
CA TRP A 435 -8.92 -8.63 27.14
C TRP A 435 -7.76 -9.58 26.87
N LEU A 436 -8.02 -10.89 27.01
CA LEU A 436 -7.05 -11.93 26.67
C LEU A 436 -6.78 -12.02 25.16
N ASP A 437 -7.78 -11.78 24.31
CA ASP A 437 -7.60 -11.61 22.86
C ASP A 437 -6.67 -10.43 22.55
N TYR A 438 -6.91 -9.28 23.17
CA TYR A 438 -6.09 -8.08 23.00
C TYR A 438 -4.63 -8.30 23.40
N LEU A 439 -4.38 -8.95 24.55
CA LEU A 439 -3.01 -9.28 24.96
C LEU A 439 -2.33 -10.26 24.00
N ARG A 440 -3.08 -11.20 23.43
CA ARG A 440 -2.60 -12.17 22.42
C ARG A 440 -2.51 -11.57 21.02
N HIS A 441 -2.85 -10.29 20.85
CA HIS A 441 -2.95 -9.66 19.55
C HIS A 441 -1.65 -9.69 18.72
N PRO A 442 -0.47 -9.34 19.27
CA PRO A 442 0.78 -9.44 18.51
C PRO A 442 1.04 -10.88 18.03
N TRP A 443 0.74 -11.87 18.87
CA TRP A 443 0.87 -13.28 18.53
C TRP A 443 -0.09 -13.68 17.40
N ARG A 444 -1.36 -13.28 17.47
CA ARG A 444 -2.37 -13.59 16.45
C ARG A 444 -2.02 -12.99 15.09
N MET A 445 -1.55 -11.74 15.07
CA MET A 445 -1.11 -11.07 13.83
C MET A 445 0.10 -11.75 13.19
N SER A 446 0.97 -12.36 13.99
CA SER A 446 2.18 -13.01 13.51
C SER A 446 1.99 -14.48 13.12
N ILE A 447 1.10 -15.21 13.79
CA ILE A 447 0.99 -16.68 13.67
C ILE A 447 -0.38 -17.15 13.14
N ASN A 448 -1.48 -16.57 13.60
CA ASN A 448 -2.84 -17.10 13.38
C ASN A 448 -3.66 -16.20 12.44
N ASN A 449 -3.10 -15.80 11.30
CA ASN A 449 -3.88 -15.05 10.33
C ASN A 449 -4.58 -15.99 9.33
N GLN A 450 -5.86 -15.70 9.05
CA GLN A 450 -6.73 -16.50 8.17
C GLN A 450 -6.11 -16.72 6.78
N PHE A 451 -5.28 -15.77 6.33
CA PHE A 451 -4.37 -15.95 5.21
C PHE A 451 -2.93 -15.82 5.72
N ALA A 452 -2.16 -16.90 5.68
CA ALA A 452 -0.74 -16.92 6.09
C ALA A 452 0.09 -15.83 5.40
N SER A 453 -0.32 -15.46 4.18
CA SER A 453 0.20 -14.36 3.38
C SER A 453 0.06 -12.98 4.04
N SER A 454 -0.99 -12.76 4.83
CA SER A 454 -1.23 -11.48 5.49
C SER A 454 -0.68 -11.40 6.92
N ALA A 455 0.08 -12.39 7.38
CA ALA A 455 0.67 -12.37 8.72
C ALA A 455 1.91 -11.47 8.81
N LEU A 456 2.13 -10.85 9.97
CA LEU A 456 3.39 -10.14 10.27
C LEU A 456 4.57 -11.09 10.52
N GLY A 457 4.28 -12.39 10.65
CA GLY A 457 5.27 -13.44 10.82
C GLY A 457 5.95 -13.46 12.20
N PRO A 458 6.60 -14.59 12.55
CA PRO A 458 7.32 -14.76 13.81
C PRO A 458 8.55 -13.86 13.93
N VAL A 459 9.10 -13.39 12.79
CA VAL A 459 10.23 -12.47 12.74
C VAL A 459 9.94 -11.17 13.51
N LEU A 460 8.71 -10.64 13.41
CA LEU A 460 8.34 -9.42 14.12
C LEU A 460 8.19 -9.62 15.63
N LEU A 461 7.72 -10.80 16.07
CA LEU A 461 7.67 -11.14 17.50
C LEU A 461 9.08 -11.23 18.09
N ALA A 462 9.99 -11.92 17.38
CA ALA A 462 11.38 -11.99 17.78
C ALA A 462 12.00 -10.59 17.86
N ALA A 463 11.77 -9.74 16.84
CA ALA A 463 12.21 -8.35 16.84
C ALA A 463 11.66 -7.54 18.02
N GLY A 464 10.41 -7.78 18.42
CA GLY A 464 9.75 -7.14 19.57
C GLY A 464 10.38 -7.45 20.93
N LEU A 465 10.97 -8.65 21.08
CA LEU A 465 11.61 -9.07 22.33
C LEU A 465 13.03 -8.50 22.48
N LEU A 466 13.73 -8.23 21.37
CA LEU A 466 15.13 -7.80 21.40
C LEU A 466 15.37 -6.49 22.20
N PRO A 467 14.56 -5.42 22.05
CA PRO A 467 14.72 -4.19 22.84
C PRO A 467 14.65 -4.39 24.35
N ALA A 468 13.92 -5.40 24.84
CA ALA A 468 13.80 -5.69 26.27
C ALA A 468 15.06 -6.39 26.85
N LEU A 469 15.89 -6.97 25.97
CA LEU A 469 17.08 -7.73 26.36
C LEU A 469 18.36 -6.88 26.42
N VAL A 470 18.31 -5.65 25.91
CA VAL A 470 19.47 -4.75 25.82
C VAL A 470 19.17 -3.36 26.38
N ARG A 471 20.20 -2.69 26.89
CA ARG A 471 20.11 -1.25 27.16
C ARG A 471 20.27 -0.47 25.86
N LEU A 472 19.20 0.19 25.42
CA LEU A 472 19.23 1.03 24.23
C LEU A 472 19.86 2.40 24.54
N PRO A 473 20.71 2.92 23.64
CA PRO A 473 21.16 4.31 23.73
C PRO A 473 19.96 5.23 23.57
N SER A 474 20.04 6.44 24.13
CA SER A 474 18.88 7.30 24.22
C SER A 474 18.24 7.66 22.87
N LYS A 475 19.03 7.85 21.81
CA LYS A 475 18.50 8.09 20.46
C LYS A 475 17.68 6.90 19.94
N ALA A 476 18.15 5.66 20.17
CA ALA A 476 17.41 4.45 19.82
C ALA A 476 16.18 4.25 20.71
N ALA A 477 16.23 4.65 21.98
CA ALA A 477 15.05 4.64 22.85
C ALA A 477 13.92 5.55 22.32
N GLY A 478 14.25 6.65 21.63
CA GLY A 478 13.27 7.49 20.94
C GLY A 478 12.50 6.72 19.86
N LEU A 479 13.17 5.88 19.08
CA LEU A 479 12.52 5.02 18.07
C LEU A 479 11.60 3.97 18.72
N LEU A 480 11.98 3.44 19.89
CA LEU A 480 11.11 2.53 20.64
C LEU A 480 9.83 3.24 21.09
N TRP A 481 9.93 4.49 21.56
CA TRP A 481 8.75 5.27 21.94
C TRP A 481 7.88 5.66 20.74
N LEU A 482 8.48 5.99 19.59
CA LEU A 482 7.73 6.18 18.35
C LEU A 482 6.99 4.91 17.94
N PHE A 483 7.65 3.75 18.00
CA PHE A 483 7.05 2.45 17.73
C PHE A 483 5.87 2.18 18.66
N LEU A 484 6.09 2.22 19.98
CA LEU A 484 5.04 1.93 20.97
C LEU A 484 3.86 2.91 20.87
N GLY A 485 4.16 4.20 20.74
CA GLY A 485 3.14 5.24 20.62
C GLY A 485 2.40 5.23 19.29
N THR A 486 2.91 4.55 18.26
CA THR A 486 2.16 4.30 17.00
C THR A 486 1.39 2.99 17.08
N TRP A 487 2.04 1.91 17.52
CA TRP A 487 1.49 0.56 17.57
C TRP A 487 0.30 0.45 18.52
N LEU A 488 0.41 0.97 19.75
CA LEU A 488 -0.60 0.77 20.77
C LEU A 488 -1.95 1.44 20.43
N PRO A 489 -1.98 2.72 19.99
CA PRO A 489 -3.23 3.31 19.52
C PRO A 489 -3.81 2.57 18.31
N LEU A 490 -2.97 2.12 17.36
CA LEU A 490 -3.43 1.32 16.23
C LEU A 490 -4.06 -0.01 16.67
N SER A 491 -3.45 -0.72 17.63
CA SER A 491 -3.99 -2.01 18.12
C SER A 491 -5.33 -1.88 18.82
N VAL A 492 -5.65 -0.69 19.34
CA VAL A 492 -6.98 -0.40 19.89
C VAL A 492 -8.02 -0.30 18.77
N VAL A 493 -7.68 0.30 17.63
CA VAL A 493 -8.67 0.61 16.58
C VAL A 493 -8.82 -0.46 15.51
N THR A 494 -7.78 -1.25 15.22
CA THR A 494 -7.81 -2.22 14.13
C THR A 494 -7.10 -3.53 14.46
N THR A 495 -7.50 -4.58 13.76
CA THR A 495 -6.84 -5.89 13.77
C THR A 495 -6.15 -6.24 12.45
N MET A 496 -6.13 -5.31 11.49
CA MET A 496 -5.62 -5.54 10.14
C MET A 496 -4.08 -5.47 10.10
N PRO A 497 -3.36 -6.57 9.81
CA PRO A 497 -1.90 -6.61 9.93
C PRO A 497 -1.13 -5.62 9.06
N ARG A 498 -1.56 -5.39 7.80
CA ARG A 498 -0.90 -4.43 6.90
C ARG A 498 -0.84 -3.00 7.44
N PHE A 499 -1.77 -2.60 8.32
CA PHE A 499 -1.73 -1.27 8.96
C PHE A 499 -0.61 -1.12 9.98
N PHE A 500 0.05 -2.21 10.38
CA PHE A 500 1.15 -2.21 11.33
C PHE A 500 2.53 -2.24 10.66
N ILE A 501 2.60 -2.37 9.33
CA ILE A 501 3.86 -2.34 8.56
C ILE A 501 4.71 -1.08 8.86
N PRO A 502 4.14 0.14 8.93
CA PRO A 502 4.91 1.36 9.25
C PRO A 502 5.51 1.35 10.66
N ALA A 503 4.75 0.86 11.66
CA ALA A 503 5.27 0.68 13.01
C ALA A 503 6.33 -0.44 13.04
N ALA A 504 6.09 -1.54 12.34
CA ALA A 504 7.04 -2.64 12.19
C ALA A 504 8.38 -2.17 11.61
N ALA A 505 8.38 -1.21 10.69
CA ALA A 505 9.60 -0.64 10.14
C ALA A 505 10.51 -0.04 11.23
N LEU A 506 9.95 0.72 12.19
CA LEU A 506 10.69 1.26 13.32
C LEU A 506 11.28 0.16 14.21
N LEU A 507 10.51 -0.92 14.43
CA LEU A 507 10.96 -2.07 15.21
C LEU A 507 12.06 -2.87 14.49
N CYS A 508 11.95 -3.05 13.17
CA CYS A 508 12.97 -3.71 12.34
C CYS A 508 14.30 -2.94 12.36
N LEU A 509 14.26 -1.60 12.41
CA LEU A 509 15.47 -0.78 12.59
C LEU A 509 16.14 -1.04 13.94
N LEU A 510 15.36 -1.10 15.02
CA LEU A 510 15.87 -1.44 16.35
C LEU A 510 16.46 -2.85 16.38
N ALA A 511 15.77 -3.83 15.79
CA ALA A 511 16.26 -5.20 15.69
C ALA A 511 17.57 -5.27 14.88
N GLY A 512 17.64 -4.61 13.73
CA GLY A 512 18.86 -4.52 12.91
C GLY A 512 20.02 -3.88 13.67
N TRP A 513 19.76 -2.85 14.48
CA TRP A 513 20.76 -2.22 15.36
C TRP A 513 21.30 -3.18 16.41
N ILE A 514 20.42 -3.90 17.10
CA ILE A 514 20.81 -4.89 18.11
C ILE A 514 21.64 -6.01 17.48
N LEU A 515 21.23 -6.51 16.31
CA LEU A 515 21.96 -7.56 15.60
C LEU A 515 23.34 -7.12 15.13
N ALA A 516 23.50 -5.85 14.73
CA ALA A 516 24.76 -5.31 14.27
C ALA A 516 25.76 -5.05 15.42
N GLU A 517 25.28 -4.66 16.60
CA GLU A 517 26.13 -4.21 17.71
C GLU A 517 26.49 -5.33 18.72
N VAL A 518 25.77 -6.46 18.74
CA VAL A 518 26.11 -7.60 19.62
C VAL A 518 27.23 -8.45 19.01
N ARG A 519 28.43 -8.44 19.64
CA ARG A 519 29.62 -9.21 19.20
C ARG A 519 29.53 -10.70 19.54
N PRO A 520 29.94 -11.63 18.64
CA PRO A 520 29.97 -13.07 18.95
C PRO A 520 31.34 -13.74 18.80
N PRO A 521 31.47 -14.97 19.33
CA PRO A 521 31.70 -16.10 18.43
C PRO A 521 30.42 -16.85 18.04
N ASP A 522 29.51 -17.12 18.98
CA ASP A 522 28.44 -18.13 18.79
C ASP A 522 27.07 -17.58 18.29
N LEU A 523 26.78 -16.29 18.49
CA LEU A 523 25.50 -15.69 18.08
C LEU A 523 25.44 -15.43 16.55
N SER A 524 26.56 -15.07 15.92
CA SER A 524 26.58 -14.79 14.46
C SER A 524 26.29 -16.01 13.60
N ARG A 525 26.73 -17.21 14.01
CA ARG A 525 26.52 -18.45 13.24
C ARG A 525 25.06 -18.87 13.33
N SER A 526 24.49 -18.82 14.54
CA SER A 526 23.09 -19.10 14.82
C SER A 526 22.15 -18.09 14.15
N LEU A 527 22.48 -16.79 14.16
CA LEU A 527 21.74 -15.74 13.45
C LEU A 527 21.82 -15.86 11.92
N ARG A 528 22.97 -16.29 11.37
CA ARG A 528 23.12 -16.58 9.94
C ARG A 528 22.24 -17.75 9.50
N VAL A 529 22.17 -18.81 10.31
CA VAL A 529 21.27 -19.95 10.08
C VAL A 529 19.81 -19.54 10.23
N MET A 530 19.46 -18.77 11.27
CA MET A 530 18.12 -18.22 11.48
C MET A 530 17.65 -17.32 10.34
N THR A 531 18.54 -16.49 9.82
CA THR A 531 18.22 -15.63 8.67
C THR A 531 18.11 -16.44 7.39
N GLY A 532 18.96 -17.46 7.20
CA GLY A 532 18.83 -18.42 6.10
C GLY A 532 17.51 -19.19 6.15
N LEU A 533 17.06 -19.60 7.34
CA LEU A 533 15.77 -20.27 7.55
C LEU A 533 14.59 -19.33 7.39
N ALA A 534 14.68 -18.08 7.82
CA ALA A 534 13.64 -17.06 7.61
C ALA A 534 13.51 -16.68 6.12
N LEU A 535 14.62 -16.65 5.38
CA LEU A 535 14.64 -16.45 3.93
C LEU A 535 14.11 -17.65 3.18
N ALA A 536 14.52 -18.86 3.56
CA ALA A 536 13.97 -20.09 3.00
C ALA A 536 12.46 -20.17 3.28
N TYR A 537 12.01 -19.77 4.48
CA TYR A 537 10.60 -19.67 4.84
C TYR A 537 9.84 -18.61 4.02
N THR A 538 10.43 -17.43 3.80
CA THR A 538 9.83 -16.39 2.95
C THR A 538 9.74 -16.84 1.48
N ALA A 539 10.77 -17.53 0.97
CA ALA A 539 10.76 -18.09 -0.37
C ALA A 539 9.76 -19.26 -0.53
N VAL A 540 9.55 -20.07 0.52
CA VAL A 540 8.64 -21.23 0.53
C VAL A 540 7.19 -20.83 0.76
N LEU A 541 6.90 -19.86 1.63
CA LEU A 541 5.53 -19.40 1.92
C LEU A 541 4.87 -18.68 0.74
N PHE A 542 5.67 -18.02 -0.11
CA PHE A 542 5.18 -17.22 -1.23
C PHE A 542 5.28 -17.89 -2.58
N ALA A 543 5.51 -19.20 -2.54
CA ALA A 543 5.41 -20.09 -3.67
C ALA A 543 4.14 -20.96 -3.60
N PRO A 544 2.90 -20.41 -3.71
CA PRO A 544 1.86 -21.22 -4.31
C PRO A 544 2.37 -21.56 -5.72
N ALA A 545 2.90 -22.77 -5.85
CA ALA A 545 3.51 -23.32 -7.06
C ALA A 545 2.68 -23.04 -8.33
N LYS A 546 1.34 -23.09 -8.18
CA LYS A 546 0.38 -22.78 -9.24
C LYS A 546 0.37 -21.28 -9.63
N SER A 547 0.22 -20.38 -8.66
CA SER A 547 0.22 -18.93 -8.91
C SER A 547 1.55 -18.46 -9.49
N LEU A 548 2.68 -19.01 -9.02
CA LEU A 548 3.99 -18.75 -9.61
C LEU A 548 4.06 -19.17 -11.08
N GLY A 549 3.58 -20.36 -11.44
CA GLY A 549 3.59 -20.84 -12.83
C GLY A 549 2.82 -19.92 -13.79
N GLU A 550 1.62 -19.49 -13.41
CA GLU A 550 0.79 -18.54 -14.17
C GLU A 550 1.49 -17.17 -14.27
N ASN A 551 2.00 -16.68 -13.14
CA ASN A 551 2.70 -15.41 -13.06
C ASN A 551 3.98 -15.41 -13.91
N TRP A 552 4.68 -16.56 -13.99
CA TRP A 552 5.79 -16.76 -14.91
C TRP A 552 5.36 -16.74 -16.37
N ALA A 553 4.20 -17.31 -16.72
CA ALA A 553 3.71 -17.25 -18.09
C ALA A 553 3.48 -15.81 -18.54
N VAL A 554 2.87 -14.97 -17.69
CA VAL A 554 2.68 -13.54 -17.98
C VAL A 554 4.01 -12.80 -18.04
N PHE A 555 4.88 -12.97 -17.03
CA PHE A 555 6.17 -12.29 -16.96
C PHE A 555 7.06 -12.61 -18.18
N LEU A 556 7.07 -13.87 -18.61
CA LEU A 556 7.82 -14.32 -19.79
C LEU A 556 7.15 -13.95 -21.12
N GLY A 557 5.93 -13.43 -21.11
CA GLY A 557 5.17 -13.07 -22.32
C GLY A 557 4.57 -14.27 -23.07
N ARG A 558 4.32 -15.38 -22.37
CA ARG A 558 3.62 -16.57 -22.89
C ARG A 558 2.10 -16.47 -22.74
N GLN A 559 1.65 -15.65 -21.81
CA GLN A 559 0.24 -15.31 -21.61
C GLN A 559 0.09 -13.80 -21.75
N SER A 560 -0.93 -13.34 -22.47
CA SER A 560 -1.20 -11.91 -22.60
C SER A 560 -1.81 -11.35 -21.31
N PHE A 561 -1.71 -10.03 -21.11
CA PHE A 561 -2.38 -9.38 -19.98
C PHE A 561 -3.89 -9.55 -20.02
N GLY A 562 -4.49 -9.55 -21.23
CA GLY A 562 -5.92 -9.73 -21.39
C GLY A 562 -6.39 -11.12 -20.98
N ASP A 563 -5.66 -12.16 -21.42
CA ASP A 563 -5.98 -13.55 -21.06
C ASP A 563 -5.81 -13.76 -19.54
N TYR A 564 -4.72 -13.23 -18.97
CA TYR A 564 -4.48 -13.30 -17.53
C TYR A 564 -5.62 -12.66 -16.73
N LEU A 565 -6.07 -11.47 -17.13
CA LEU A 565 -7.12 -10.74 -16.43
C LEU A 565 -8.53 -11.31 -16.68
N GLY A 566 -8.73 -12.06 -17.77
CA GLY A 566 -9.98 -12.77 -18.05
C GLY A 566 -10.15 -14.07 -17.24
N GLU A 567 -9.06 -14.63 -16.72
CA GLU A 567 -9.07 -15.89 -15.97
C GLU A 567 -9.44 -15.70 -14.49
N SER A 568 -10.46 -16.44 -14.04
CA SER A 568 -10.88 -16.47 -12.64
C SER A 568 -9.89 -17.24 -11.76
N ARG A 569 -9.51 -16.64 -10.62
CA ARG A 569 -8.63 -17.25 -9.62
C ARG A 569 -9.30 -17.24 -8.26
N ILE A 570 -9.56 -18.44 -7.73
CA ILE A 570 -10.18 -18.61 -6.40
C ILE A 570 -9.37 -17.85 -5.33
N ASP A 571 -8.05 -17.90 -5.42
CA ASP A 571 -7.14 -17.23 -4.51
C ASP A 571 -6.78 -15.83 -5.02
N GLY A 572 -7.65 -14.84 -4.74
CA GLY A 572 -7.32 -13.42 -4.84
C GLY A 572 -7.91 -12.65 -6.02
N TYR A 573 -8.40 -13.31 -7.06
CA TYR A 573 -9.10 -12.64 -8.18
C TYR A 573 -10.31 -13.45 -8.67
N PRO A 574 -11.29 -13.73 -7.80
CA PRO A 574 -12.48 -14.46 -8.19
C PRO A 574 -13.37 -13.57 -9.04
N MET A 575 -14.09 -14.19 -9.98
CA MET A 575 -15.09 -13.52 -10.83
C MET A 575 -14.59 -12.18 -11.41
N PRO A 576 -13.49 -12.14 -12.19
CA PRO A 576 -12.93 -10.89 -12.74
C PRO A 576 -13.73 -10.11 -13.84
N PRO A 577 -14.17 -8.86 -13.64
CA PRO A 577 -15.04 -8.16 -14.63
C PRO A 577 -14.38 -7.88 -15.99
N PHE A 578 -13.09 -8.19 -16.15
CA PHE A 578 -12.24 -7.81 -17.27
C PHE A 578 -12.78 -8.22 -18.65
N ALA A 579 -13.39 -9.40 -18.80
CA ALA A 579 -13.88 -9.83 -20.12
C ALA A 579 -14.97 -8.88 -20.66
N GLY A 580 -15.92 -8.47 -19.81
CA GLY A 580 -16.92 -7.46 -20.16
C GLY A 580 -16.32 -6.05 -20.33
N ILE A 581 -15.32 -5.71 -19.52
CA ILE A 581 -14.58 -4.45 -19.66
C ILE A 581 -13.83 -4.38 -21.01
N ASP A 582 -13.16 -5.45 -21.42
CA ASP A 582 -12.43 -5.51 -22.70
C ASP A 582 -13.39 -5.42 -23.88
N TYR A 583 -14.55 -6.11 -23.80
CA TYR A 583 -15.62 -5.95 -24.77
C TYR A 583 -16.04 -4.48 -24.92
N ILE A 584 -16.39 -3.81 -23.82
CA ILE A 584 -16.80 -2.39 -23.83
C ILE A 584 -15.69 -1.50 -24.40
N ASN A 585 -14.44 -1.72 -23.97
CA ASN A 585 -13.30 -0.91 -24.41
C ASN A 585 -13.09 -0.97 -25.94
N ARG A 586 -13.43 -2.10 -26.58
CA ARG A 586 -13.31 -2.32 -28.03
C ARG A 586 -14.56 -1.91 -28.81
N ALA A 587 -15.75 -2.22 -28.31
CA ALA A 587 -17.01 -2.08 -29.04
C ALA A 587 -17.72 -0.74 -28.77
N ALA A 588 -17.65 -0.20 -27.55
CA ALA A 588 -18.41 0.97 -27.17
C ALA A 588 -17.75 2.29 -27.63
N PRO A 589 -18.54 3.31 -28.05
CA PRO A 589 -18.04 4.64 -28.37
C PRO A 589 -17.20 5.25 -27.26
N ALA A 590 -16.26 6.14 -27.60
CA ALA A 590 -15.42 6.84 -26.62
C ALA A 590 -16.23 7.70 -25.62
N SER A 591 -17.40 8.20 -26.05
CA SER A 591 -18.34 8.97 -25.24
C SER A 591 -19.24 8.13 -24.33
N ALA A 592 -19.20 6.80 -24.46
CA ALA A 592 -20.04 5.90 -23.66
C ALA A 592 -19.78 6.09 -22.17
N LYS A 593 -20.86 6.03 -21.39
CA LYS A 593 -20.81 5.95 -19.93
C LYS A 593 -21.38 4.61 -19.48
N VAL A 594 -20.68 3.98 -18.56
CA VAL A 594 -20.98 2.61 -18.10
C VAL A 594 -21.46 2.63 -16.67
N MET A 595 -22.50 1.90 -16.34
CA MET A 595 -22.84 1.56 -14.97
C MET A 595 -22.34 0.16 -14.65
N ILE A 596 -21.54 0.00 -13.60
CA ILE A 596 -21.11 -1.30 -13.12
C ILE A 596 -22.11 -1.77 -12.06
N PHE A 597 -22.73 -2.92 -12.30
CA PHE A 597 -23.65 -3.56 -11.39
C PHE A 597 -23.07 -4.87 -10.88
N GLY A 598 -23.05 -5.01 -9.56
CA GLY A 598 -22.54 -6.20 -8.91
C GLY A 598 -21.03 -6.22 -8.71
N ASP A 599 -20.27 -5.20 -9.08
CA ASP A 599 -18.82 -5.15 -8.86
C ASP A 599 -18.39 -3.72 -8.53
N ALA A 600 -17.24 -3.58 -7.89
CA ALA A 600 -16.59 -2.31 -7.60
C ALA A 600 -15.21 -2.19 -8.29
N ARG A 601 -14.81 -3.16 -9.10
CA ARG A 601 -13.53 -3.13 -9.82
C ARG A 601 -13.69 -2.43 -11.17
N GLY A 602 -13.51 -1.12 -11.19
CA GLY A 602 -13.61 -0.26 -12.38
C GLY A 602 -12.32 -0.12 -13.19
N PHE A 603 -11.17 -0.45 -12.59
CA PHE A 603 -9.86 0.03 -13.05
C PHE A 603 -9.61 -0.16 -14.54
N TYR A 604 -9.80 -1.33 -15.12
CA TYR A 604 -9.43 -1.52 -16.53
C TYR A 604 -10.37 -0.84 -17.55
N LEU A 605 -11.44 -0.18 -17.10
CA LEU A 605 -12.43 0.45 -17.97
C LEU A 605 -11.95 1.82 -18.47
N LYS A 606 -11.92 1.99 -19.80
CA LYS A 606 -11.45 3.20 -20.48
C LYS A 606 -12.58 4.18 -20.80
N ARG A 607 -13.70 4.06 -20.10
CA ARG A 607 -14.91 4.86 -20.24
C ARG A 607 -15.29 5.43 -18.90
N ARG A 608 -15.91 6.61 -18.93
CA ARG A 608 -16.50 7.18 -17.71
C ARG A 608 -17.52 6.20 -17.17
N HIS A 609 -17.55 6.02 -15.86
CA HIS A 609 -18.42 5.01 -15.30
C HIS A 609 -18.90 5.36 -13.90
N LEU A 610 -19.97 4.69 -13.50
CA LEU A 610 -20.54 4.71 -12.16
C LEU A 610 -20.34 3.32 -11.58
N MET A 611 -19.77 3.26 -10.38
CA MET A 611 -19.63 2.03 -9.63
C MET A 611 -20.01 2.30 -8.18
N THR A 612 -20.27 1.26 -7.40
CA THR A 612 -20.65 1.43 -6.01
C THR A 612 -19.79 0.51 -5.16
N THR A 613 -19.06 1.07 -4.18
CA THR A 613 -18.35 0.26 -3.17
C THR A 613 -19.33 -0.72 -2.51
N PRO A 614 -18.96 -1.98 -2.25
CA PRO A 614 -19.87 -2.92 -1.61
C PRO A 614 -20.30 -2.44 -0.22
N GLY A 615 -21.47 -2.88 0.26
CA GLY A 615 -21.97 -2.51 1.60
C GLY A 615 -22.78 -1.22 1.67
N GLN A 616 -23.04 -0.55 0.55
CA GLN A 616 -23.99 0.56 0.41
C GLN A 616 -24.97 0.29 -0.74
N PRO A 617 -26.16 0.93 -0.76
CA PRO A 617 -27.12 0.77 -1.83
C PRO A 617 -26.52 1.13 -3.19
N SER A 618 -26.63 0.23 -4.17
CA SER A 618 -26.17 0.50 -5.54
C SER A 618 -27.06 1.52 -6.24
N PHE A 619 -26.54 2.20 -7.28
CA PHE A 619 -27.38 3.10 -8.10
C PHE A 619 -28.61 2.38 -8.67
N ILE A 620 -28.42 1.16 -9.19
CA ILE A 620 -29.54 0.35 -9.69
C ILE A 620 -30.57 0.12 -8.60
N GLU A 621 -30.15 -0.19 -7.37
CA GLU A 621 -31.05 -0.38 -6.24
C GLU A 621 -31.81 0.90 -5.89
N MET A 622 -31.09 2.01 -5.71
CA MET A 622 -31.69 3.29 -5.34
C MET A 622 -32.68 3.79 -6.40
N TRP A 623 -32.25 3.77 -7.67
CA TRP A 623 -33.04 4.28 -8.79
C TRP A 623 -34.27 3.42 -9.05
N SER A 624 -34.12 2.09 -8.97
CA SER A 624 -35.25 1.18 -9.15
C SER A 624 -36.28 1.34 -8.03
N ASN A 625 -35.83 1.43 -6.78
CA ASN A 625 -36.71 1.63 -5.62
C ASN A 625 -37.41 2.99 -5.64
N GLY A 626 -36.75 4.03 -6.13
CA GLY A 626 -37.28 5.40 -6.15
C GLY A 626 -38.16 5.74 -7.36
N ALA A 627 -38.12 4.95 -8.44
CA ALA A 627 -38.93 5.20 -9.63
C ALA A 627 -40.40 4.78 -9.44
N ALA A 628 -41.34 5.49 -10.07
CA ALA A 628 -42.75 5.11 -10.12
C ALA A 628 -43.02 3.98 -11.15
N GLY A 629 -42.13 3.78 -12.11
CA GLY A 629 -42.25 2.77 -13.17
C GLY A 629 -40.99 2.59 -14.02
N PRO A 630 -40.94 1.58 -14.90
CA PRO A 630 -39.81 1.32 -15.80
C PRO A 630 -39.39 2.51 -16.67
N GLY A 631 -40.34 3.31 -17.15
CA GLY A 631 -40.06 4.50 -17.98
C GLY A 631 -39.38 5.62 -17.18
N GLU A 632 -39.74 5.81 -15.91
CA GLU A 632 -39.06 6.79 -15.07
C GLU A 632 -37.65 6.32 -14.70
N LEU A 633 -37.47 5.01 -14.45
CA LEU A 633 -36.15 4.43 -14.28
C LEU A 633 -35.28 4.67 -15.52
N LYS A 634 -35.83 4.45 -16.73
CA LYS A 634 -35.13 4.79 -17.98
C LYS A 634 -34.74 6.26 -18.06
N ALA A 635 -35.65 7.17 -17.72
CA ALA A 635 -35.34 8.60 -17.68
C ALA A 635 -34.22 8.94 -16.69
N GLN A 636 -34.06 8.19 -15.58
CA GLN A 636 -32.92 8.35 -14.67
C GLN A 636 -31.60 7.92 -15.32
N PHE A 637 -31.58 6.79 -16.03
CA PHE A 637 -30.41 6.36 -16.81
C PHE A 637 -30.02 7.40 -17.87
N ASP A 638 -31.00 7.98 -18.57
CA ASP A 638 -30.77 9.03 -19.58
C ASP A 638 -30.22 10.30 -18.97
N ARG A 639 -30.79 10.77 -17.85
CA ARG A 639 -30.29 11.94 -17.12
C ARG A 639 -28.85 11.72 -16.63
N ALA A 640 -28.52 10.50 -16.23
CA ALA A 640 -27.16 10.14 -15.83
C ALA A 640 -26.22 9.92 -17.03
N GLY A 641 -26.75 9.90 -18.26
CA GLY A 641 -26.02 9.66 -19.50
C GLY A 641 -25.49 8.22 -19.65
N VAL A 642 -26.07 7.25 -18.94
CA VAL A 642 -25.61 5.86 -18.94
C VAL A 642 -26.09 5.14 -20.19
N THR A 643 -25.13 4.64 -20.97
CA THR A 643 -25.37 3.97 -22.26
C THR A 643 -25.11 2.47 -22.22
N TYR A 644 -24.34 2.00 -21.23
CA TYR A 644 -24.00 0.59 -21.05
C TYR A 644 -24.11 0.20 -19.58
N ILE A 645 -24.43 -1.08 -19.34
CA ILE A 645 -24.43 -1.69 -18.01
C ILE A 645 -23.52 -2.92 -18.06
N LEU A 646 -22.48 -2.93 -17.24
CA LEU A 646 -21.62 -4.08 -17.00
C LEU A 646 -22.15 -4.83 -15.78
N VAL A 647 -22.58 -6.07 -15.95
CA VAL A 647 -23.13 -6.89 -14.88
C VAL A 647 -22.14 -7.99 -14.50
N ASN A 648 -21.75 -8.06 -13.24
CA ASN A 648 -20.99 -9.18 -12.69
C ASN A 648 -21.89 -10.06 -11.80
N GLN A 649 -22.53 -11.07 -12.39
CA GLN A 649 -23.44 -11.96 -11.69
C GLN A 649 -22.75 -12.75 -10.57
N GLY A 650 -21.49 -13.13 -10.75
CA GLY A 650 -20.73 -13.88 -9.74
C GLY A 650 -20.55 -13.09 -8.44
N GLU A 651 -20.28 -11.80 -8.55
CA GLU A 651 -20.18 -10.90 -7.40
C GLU A 651 -21.56 -10.49 -6.87
N ILE A 652 -22.59 -10.36 -7.70
CA ILE A 652 -23.99 -10.19 -7.24
C ILE A 652 -24.37 -11.33 -6.29
N ASP A 653 -24.09 -12.57 -6.67
CA ASP A 653 -24.38 -13.75 -5.85
C ASP A 653 -23.63 -13.75 -4.52
N ARG A 654 -22.39 -13.24 -4.52
CA ARG A 654 -21.57 -13.05 -3.30
C ARG A 654 -22.15 -11.96 -2.41
N LEU A 655 -22.66 -10.88 -3.00
CA LEU A 655 -23.16 -9.68 -2.32
C LEU A 655 -24.67 -9.69 -2.07
N LYS A 656 -25.38 -10.74 -2.48
CA LYS A 656 -26.87 -10.78 -2.56
C LYS A 656 -27.62 -10.36 -1.30
N THR A 657 -27.05 -10.62 -0.13
CA THR A 657 -27.63 -10.23 1.17
C THR A 657 -27.56 -8.73 1.44
N SER A 658 -26.82 -7.98 0.62
CA SER A 658 -26.61 -6.54 0.74
C SER A 658 -27.63 -5.73 -0.04
N PHE A 659 -28.22 -6.28 -1.11
CA PHE A 659 -29.21 -5.58 -1.95
C PHE A 659 -30.59 -5.57 -1.28
N ARG A 660 -31.23 -4.40 -1.20
CA ARG A 660 -32.54 -4.21 -0.57
C ARG A 660 -33.57 -3.65 -1.56
N PHE A 661 -33.82 -4.38 -2.64
CA PHE A 661 -34.89 -4.04 -3.58
C PHE A 661 -36.28 -4.20 -2.95
N THR A 662 -37.07 -3.14 -2.98
CA THR A 662 -38.51 -3.14 -2.69
C THR A 662 -39.28 -3.94 -3.75
N PHE A 663 -40.52 -4.33 -3.46
CA PHE A 663 -41.36 -5.02 -4.46
C PHE A 663 -41.54 -4.18 -5.73
N GLN A 664 -41.86 -2.89 -5.56
CA GLN A 664 -41.96 -1.94 -6.67
C GLN A 664 -40.63 -1.81 -7.42
N GLY A 665 -39.51 -1.69 -6.69
CA GLY A 665 -38.20 -1.60 -7.30
C GLY A 665 -37.82 -2.81 -8.14
N LYS A 666 -38.16 -4.02 -7.70
CA LYS A 666 -37.98 -5.24 -8.52
C LYS A 666 -38.83 -5.20 -9.79
N ALA A 667 -40.10 -4.80 -9.69
CA ALA A 667 -40.99 -4.69 -10.84
C ALA A 667 -40.51 -3.61 -11.84
N ASN A 668 -40.06 -2.47 -11.35
CA ASN A 668 -39.47 -1.40 -12.16
C ASN A 668 -38.22 -1.88 -12.89
N LEU A 669 -37.33 -2.55 -12.18
CA LEU A 669 -36.08 -3.05 -12.73
C LEU A 669 -36.33 -4.12 -13.78
N ASP A 670 -37.23 -5.08 -13.52
CA ASP A 670 -37.60 -6.12 -14.47
C ASP A 670 -38.21 -5.54 -15.76
N GLY A 671 -39.18 -4.63 -15.62
CA GLY A 671 -39.77 -3.94 -16.76
C GLY A 671 -38.77 -3.08 -17.53
N PHE A 672 -37.81 -2.46 -16.83
CA PHE A 672 -36.74 -1.69 -17.47
C PHE A 672 -35.81 -2.60 -18.26
N TRP A 673 -35.36 -3.69 -17.63
CA TRP A 673 -34.42 -4.63 -18.24
C TRP A 673 -35.00 -5.26 -19.51
N LYS A 674 -36.24 -5.71 -19.45
CA LYS A 674 -36.94 -6.36 -20.57
C LYS A 674 -37.22 -5.44 -21.76
N LYS A 675 -37.38 -4.14 -21.52
CA LYS A 675 -37.80 -3.18 -22.57
C LYS A 675 -36.66 -2.27 -23.06
N TYR A 676 -35.73 -1.87 -22.19
CA TYR A 676 -34.76 -0.81 -22.48
C TYR A 676 -33.31 -1.31 -22.49
N THR A 677 -33.09 -2.63 -22.48
CA THR A 677 -31.72 -3.17 -22.54
C THR A 677 -31.58 -4.23 -23.62
N LEU A 678 -30.39 -4.28 -24.22
CA LEU A 678 -30.00 -5.31 -25.17
C LEU A 678 -28.70 -5.94 -24.70
N LYS A 679 -28.70 -7.26 -24.48
CA LYS A 679 -27.48 -8.00 -24.16
C LYS A 679 -26.59 -8.09 -25.39
N GLU A 680 -25.40 -7.49 -25.33
CA GLU A 680 -24.44 -7.49 -26.45
C GLU A 680 -23.27 -8.44 -26.22
N PHE A 681 -23.00 -8.80 -24.96
CA PHE A 681 -21.94 -9.74 -24.59
C PHE A 681 -22.32 -10.53 -23.34
N GLU A 682 -21.92 -11.80 -23.33
CA GLU A 682 -22.01 -12.69 -22.18
C GLU A 682 -20.82 -13.65 -22.21
N LEU A 683 -20.19 -13.85 -21.05
CA LEU A 683 -19.23 -14.92 -20.86
C LEU A 683 -19.84 -15.96 -19.92
N ASP A 684 -20.16 -17.13 -20.49
CA ASP A 684 -20.57 -18.34 -19.77
C ASP A 684 -19.58 -19.46 -20.07
N ASP A 685 -18.80 -19.86 -19.06
CA ASP A 685 -17.76 -20.89 -19.20
C ASP A 685 -18.23 -22.29 -18.77
N GLY A 686 -19.54 -22.47 -18.54
CA GLY A 686 -20.12 -23.77 -18.17
C GLY A 686 -19.84 -24.21 -16.73
N LEU A 687 -18.93 -23.55 -16.01
CA LEU A 687 -18.82 -23.65 -14.55
C LEU A 687 -19.60 -22.51 -13.88
N LYS A 688 -19.62 -21.29 -14.47
CA LYS A 688 -20.49 -20.17 -14.11
C LYS A 688 -20.72 -19.24 -15.33
N ALA A 689 -21.94 -18.77 -15.55
CA ALA A 689 -22.20 -17.49 -16.22
C ALA A 689 -21.98 -16.37 -15.20
N TRP A 690 -21.06 -15.43 -15.44
CA TRP A 690 -20.76 -14.44 -14.40
C TRP A 690 -20.44 -13.02 -14.86
N VAL A 691 -20.26 -12.73 -16.16
CA VAL A 691 -20.18 -11.34 -16.67
C VAL A 691 -21.01 -11.16 -17.93
N ALA A 692 -21.81 -10.10 -17.97
CA ALA A 692 -22.58 -9.70 -19.14
C ALA A 692 -22.49 -8.18 -19.36
N VAL A 693 -22.63 -7.75 -20.62
CA VAL A 693 -22.71 -6.34 -21.01
C VAL A 693 -24.03 -6.10 -21.71
N TYR A 694 -24.75 -5.10 -21.23
CA TYR A 694 -26.01 -4.64 -21.80
C TYR A 694 -25.83 -3.23 -22.34
N ARG A 695 -26.38 -2.96 -23.52
CA ARG A 695 -26.57 -1.60 -24.03
C ARG A 695 -27.93 -1.09 -23.61
N VAL A 696 -27.98 0.16 -23.16
CA VAL A 696 -29.24 0.86 -22.86
C VAL A 696 -29.81 1.40 -24.17
N LEU A 697 -31.02 0.97 -24.50
CA LEU A 697 -31.70 1.32 -25.74
C LEU A 697 -32.31 2.73 -25.67
N SER A 698 -32.32 3.45 -26.79
CA SER A 698 -33.17 4.63 -26.94
C SER A 698 -34.66 4.26 -26.93
N GLU A 699 -35.55 5.23 -26.72
CA GLU A 699 -37.01 5.00 -26.80
C GLU A 699 -37.43 4.45 -28.17
N GLU A 700 -36.79 4.92 -29.25
CA GLU A 700 -37.06 4.46 -30.62
C GLU A 700 -36.65 3.00 -30.84
N GLU A 701 -35.48 2.61 -30.34
CA GLU A 701 -35.01 1.22 -30.39
C GLU A 701 -35.86 0.30 -29.50
N ALA A 702 -36.22 0.76 -28.31
CA ALA A 702 -37.03 0.01 -27.35
C ALA A 702 -38.48 -0.19 -27.83
N ALA A 703 -38.98 0.65 -28.74
CA ALA A 703 -40.28 0.48 -29.37
C ALA A 703 -40.29 -0.65 -30.42
N GLN A 704 -39.12 -1.07 -30.92
CA GLN A 704 -38.99 -2.18 -31.85
C GLN A 704 -38.83 -3.50 -31.08
N PRO A 705 -39.35 -4.63 -31.61
CA PRO A 705 -39.13 -5.94 -31.00
C PRO A 705 -37.64 -6.27 -30.93
N HIS A 706 -37.16 -6.60 -29.72
CA HIS A 706 -35.78 -7.03 -29.47
C HIS A 706 -35.78 -8.19 -28.47
N PRO A 707 -34.72 -9.01 -28.42
CA PRO A 707 -34.61 -10.09 -27.44
C PRO A 707 -34.61 -9.51 -26.02
N ALA A 708 -35.66 -9.82 -25.26
CA ALA A 708 -35.71 -9.49 -23.84
C ALA A 708 -34.93 -10.56 -23.06
N ASP A 709 -33.94 -10.11 -22.28
CA ASP A 709 -33.21 -10.97 -21.35
C ASP A 709 -33.74 -10.74 -19.92
N ASP A 710 -33.88 -11.81 -19.15
CA ASP A 710 -34.36 -11.74 -17.77
C ASP A 710 -33.20 -12.07 -16.82
N LEU A 711 -32.45 -11.03 -16.45
CA LEU A 711 -31.30 -11.13 -15.55
C LEU A 711 -31.67 -11.80 -14.20
N PHE A 712 -32.93 -11.70 -13.77
CA PHE A 712 -33.39 -12.19 -12.46
C PHE A 712 -34.22 -13.49 -12.52
N ALA A 713 -34.67 -13.95 -13.69
CA ALA A 713 -35.30 -15.28 -13.84
C ALA A 713 -34.33 -16.42 -13.53
N ALA A 714 -33.04 -16.24 -13.84
CA ALA A 714 -31.97 -17.16 -13.44
C ALA A 714 -31.77 -17.21 -11.89
N TYR A 715 -32.21 -16.17 -11.18
CA TYR A 715 -32.16 -16.09 -9.72
C TYR A 715 -33.21 -16.99 -9.05
N ALA A 716 -34.39 -17.12 -9.65
CA ALA A 716 -35.49 -17.94 -9.12
C ALA A 716 -35.32 -19.45 -9.36
N SER A 717 -34.65 -19.85 -10.46
CA SER A 717 -34.54 -21.25 -10.88
C SER A 717 -33.37 -22.02 -10.22
N LYS A 718 -32.36 -21.33 -9.67
CA LYS A 718 -31.24 -21.97 -8.95
C LYS A 718 -31.42 -22.06 -7.44
N THR A 719 -32.37 -21.34 -6.84
CA THR A 719 -32.76 -21.49 -5.43
C THR A 719 -33.67 -22.70 -5.16
N SER A 720 -34.25 -23.33 -6.19
CA SER A 720 -35.08 -24.54 -6.05
C SER A 720 -34.30 -25.86 -6.18
N ARG A 721 -32.97 -25.81 -6.38
CA ARG A 721 -32.08 -26.98 -6.43
C ARG A 721 -30.88 -26.89 -5.46
N ARG A 722 -31.11 -26.36 -4.27
CA ARG A 722 -30.19 -26.56 -3.13
C ARG A 722 -30.95 -26.94 -1.88
#